data_AF-A0A150JY82-F1
#
_entry.id   AF-A0A150JY82-F1
#
_cell.length_a   1.000
_cell.length_b   1.000
_cell.length_c   1.000
_cell.angle_alpha   90.00
_cell.angle_beta   90.00
_cell.angle_gamma   90.00
#
_symmetry.space_group_name_H-M   'P 1'
#
loop_
_entity.id
_entity.type
_entity.pdbx_description
1 polymer ?
#
loop_
_entity_poly.entity_id
_entity_poly.type
_entity_poly.pdbx_seq_one_letter_code
_entity_poly.pdbx_strand_id
1 'polypeptide(L)'
;MLAESIIRIGRPIANSPDLPVKERIRWLTDVESENCKNFFQNVLIVELGNVGDALSYVTVGKAGEGKKSFIVDANQSTSFPILYPNGGNPLKAQGVYPVPCYLMYEPHMKAMAEKEQFYQALLPRLKKTVGYMKLGIEEIEAIAGRVSEILEAHHTDFLTEEKQLGILMIYDERLPVYLKLSGKSDNPDELWIRESRLEPGKQLYLNGREALQGIIDAKFDEASTLGKEHNAVSTFTNQKTEEVVSIYNKSWLWLSPTWEMPKSIYWGKDEWTKGIKVDKKSYESYLYGTQFLKKIQVPLSNTVLKEMFSPISSVEAKKHMRAGSFEQIFGIPMVLPLLDEDSEQYYQKFLRILRTNQDLKEEDLHLELLAGMKQSIVPRSSDQYRLTILYYSGDLSRGSMHIRAVIEDVIPSVAYEVQNIIKQLRRRHLGQIQAVFELEQRPFFRVESLPSILANAYGPGYVWSTMQAVLHREPLTLERAVSATAKRLNELANKESYWEMKQELVFFYSFVFFLNRYNEKILAKGKDVKELADWKAMIEKYHAGSVELEDLQNAETLGFVSGLLLKQFSNSYYKKTGKDYVKHRVMKFGSKLTPEMIWKYGTLRCEELAQQWDLNISKNFHAVLAQVLLGFIEADKENLLISQKDAFMTAFWSGYLSYKSNKKQEGEEINAGA
;
A
#
# COMPACT_ATOMS: atom_id res chain seq x y z
N MET A 1 12.39 -2.08 16.81
CA MET A 1 11.38 -2.75 15.96
C MET A 1 11.49 -2.34 14.49
N LEU A 2 11.17 -1.11 14.08
CA LEU A 2 11.23 -0.76 12.64
C LEU A 2 12.66 -0.81 12.08
N ALA A 3 13.62 -0.07 12.66
CA ALA A 3 15.03 -0.10 12.22
C ALA A 3 15.63 -1.51 12.18
N GLU A 4 15.25 -2.35 13.14
CA GLU A 4 15.65 -3.76 13.20
C GLU A 4 15.05 -4.58 12.06
N SER A 5 13.75 -4.43 11.77
CA SER A 5 13.08 -5.08 10.64
C SER A 5 13.77 -4.72 9.32
N ILE A 6 14.15 -3.46 9.16
CA ILE A 6 14.85 -2.94 7.99
C ILE A 6 16.23 -3.57 7.85
N ILE A 7 16.99 -3.65 8.95
CA ILE A 7 18.29 -4.32 8.98
C ILE A 7 18.14 -5.80 8.61
N ARG A 8 17.11 -6.48 9.14
CA ARG A 8 16.85 -7.89 8.84
C ARG A 8 16.47 -8.12 7.37
N ILE A 9 15.77 -7.17 6.75
CA ILE A 9 15.50 -7.17 5.29
C ILE A 9 16.75 -6.88 4.49
N GLY A 10 17.59 -5.96 4.92
CA GLY A 10 18.78 -5.61 4.15
C GLY A 10 19.95 -6.58 4.31
N ARG A 11 20.03 -7.33 5.42
CA ARG A 11 21.07 -8.34 5.68
C ARG A 11 21.23 -9.37 4.55
N PRO A 12 20.18 -10.05 4.06
CA PRO A 12 20.32 -10.98 2.93
C PRO A 12 20.78 -10.28 1.65
N ILE A 13 20.36 -9.04 1.42
CA ILE A 13 20.75 -8.25 0.24
C ILE A 13 22.23 -7.87 0.32
N ALA A 14 22.69 -7.43 1.50
CA ALA A 14 24.08 -7.09 1.76
C ALA A 14 25.00 -8.32 1.64
N ASN A 15 24.56 -9.48 2.11
CA ASN A 15 25.41 -10.69 2.14
C ASN A 15 25.26 -11.62 0.92
N SER A 16 24.26 -11.42 0.05
CA SER A 16 24.00 -12.34 -1.07
C SER A 16 25.10 -12.26 -2.13
N PRO A 17 25.73 -13.39 -2.51
CA PRO A 17 26.67 -13.43 -3.63
C PRO A 17 26.00 -13.17 -4.99
N ASP A 18 24.70 -13.40 -5.11
CA ASP A 18 23.95 -13.28 -6.37
C ASP A 18 23.70 -11.83 -6.80
N LEU A 19 23.96 -10.84 -5.94
CA LEU A 19 23.85 -9.42 -6.28
C LEU A 19 25.22 -8.86 -6.72
N PRO A 20 25.44 -8.59 -8.03
CA PRO A 20 26.73 -8.11 -8.52
C PRO A 20 27.10 -6.75 -7.96
N VAL A 21 28.40 -6.47 -7.84
CA VAL A 21 28.93 -5.20 -7.34
C VAL A 21 28.37 -3.98 -8.08
N LYS A 22 28.20 -4.09 -9.40
CA LYS A 22 27.58 -3.07 -10.23
C LYS A 22 26.17 -2.70 -9.76
N GLU A 23 25.34 -3.69 -9.47
CA GLU A 23 23.97 -3.48 -8.99
C GLU A 23 23.96 -2.94 -7.55
N ARG A 24 24.90 -3.35 -6.71
CA ARG A 24 25.08 -2.79 -5.35
C ARG A 24 25.35 -1.30 -5.38
N ILE A 25 26.26 -0.86 -6.26
CA ILE A 25 26.55 0.55 -6.48
C ILE A 25 25.29 1.29 -6.95
N ARG A 26 24.53 0.74 -7.90
CA ARG A 26 23.26 1.34 -8.35
C ARG A 26 22.25 1.53 -7.23
N TRP A 27 22.13 0.57 -6.32
CA TRP A 27 21.20 0.67 -5.20
C TRP A 27 21.60 1.73 -4.18
N LEU A 28 22.90 1.94 -3.97
CA LEU A 28 23.40 2.85 -2.93
C LEU A 28 23.71 4.28 -3.44
N THR A 29 23.68 4.50 -4.75
CA THR A 29 24.00 5.78 -5.41
C THR A 29 22.84 6.29 -6.27
N ASP A 30 22.94 7.51 -6.78
CA ASP A 30 21.89 8.18 -7.56
C ASP A 30 22.15 8.12 -9.07
N VAL A 31 22.92 7.13 -9.54
CA VAL A 31 23.33 6.97 -10.95
C VAL A 31 22.17 6.70 -11.91
N GLU A 32 21.03 6.18 -11.41
CA GLU A 32 19.79 5.95 -12.17
C GLU A 32 18.68 6.97 -11.80
N SER A 33 19.00 8.00 -10.99
CA SER A 33 18.01 8.99 -10.58
C SER A 33 17.62 9.93 -11.72
N GLU A 34 16.32 10.17 -11.90
CA GLU A 34 15.79 11.14 -12.87
C GLU A 34 16.32 12.56 -12.65
N ASN A 35 16.69 12.91 -11.41
CA ASN A 35 17.27 14.21 -11.08
C ASN A 35 18.72 14.34 -11.58
N CYS A 36 19.42 13.23 -11.77
CA CYS A 36 20.83 13.18 -12.15
C CYS A 36 21.06 13.04 -13.66
N LYS A 37 20.04 12.66 -14.44
CA LYS A 37 20.20 12.29 -15.86
C LYS A 37 20.93 13.34 -16.71
N ASN A 38 20.66 14.63 -16.48
CA ASN A 38 21.25 15.70 -17.29
C ASN A 38 22.73 15.96 -16.95
N PHE A 39 23.22 15.52 -15.78
CA PHE A 39 24.63 15.68 -15.43
C PHE A 39 25.53 14.74 -16.25
N PHE A 40 25.01 13.60 -16.71
CA PHE A 40 25.73 12.66 -17.57
C PHE A 40 25.94 13.15 -19.01
N GLN A 41 25.38 14.31 -19.37
CA GLN A 41 25.63 14.94 -20.67
C GLN A 41 27.06 15.47 -20.78
N ASN A 42 27.61 15.98 -19.68
CA ASN A 42 28.90 16.65 -19.61
C ASN A 42 29.79 15.96 -18.56
N VAL A 43 30.39 14.82 -18.88
CA VAL A 43 31.28 14.09 -17.96
C VAL A 43 32.74 14.45 -18.24
N LEU A 44 33.37 15.13 -17.28
CA LEU A 44 34.77 15.55 -17.28
C LEU A 44 35.57 14.55 -16.45
N ILE A 45 36.61 13.97 -17.04
CA ILE A 45 37.51 13.01 -16.42
C ILE A 45 38.90 13.61 -16.45
N VAL A 46 39.47 13.90 -15.29
CA VAL A 46 40.83 14.40 -15.14
C VAL A 46 41.71 13.24 -14.69
N GLU A 47 42.59 12.79 -15.56
CA GLU A 47 43.59 11.75 -15.28
C GLU A 47 44.85 12.40 -14.71
N LEU A 48 45.17 12.13 -13.45
CA LEU A 48 46.35 12.65 -12.77
C LEU A 48 47.54 11.71 -12.98
N GLY A 49 48.58 12.20 -13.66
CA GLY A 49 49.80 11.43 -13.93
C GLY A 49 51.00 11.85 -13.06
N ASN A 50 52.13 11.18 -13.23
CA ASN A 50 53.38 11.57 -12.56
C ASN A 50 54.14 12.69 -13.32
N VAL A 51 53.97 12.75 -14.64
CA VAL A 51 54.71 13.67 -15.54
C VAL A 51 53.81 14.80 -16.06
N GLY A 52 52.50 14.55 -16.17
CA GLY A 52 51.51 15.51 -16.65
C GLY A 52 50.11 14.97 -16.43
N ASP A 53 49.12 15.83 -16.64
CA ASP A 53 47.70 15.56 -16.44
C ASP A 53 46.96 15.56 -17.77
N ALA A 54 45.86 14.82 -17.86
CA ALA A 54 45.04 14.80 -19.07
C ALA A 54 43.56 15.01 -18.79
N LEU A 55 42.91 15.82 -19.61
CA LEU A 55 41.46 16.03 -19.56
C LEU A 55 40.75 15.19 -20.62
N SER A 56 39.58 14.72 -20.25
CA SER A 56 38.73 13.89 -21.06
C SER A 56 37.28 14.30 -20.89
N TYR A 57 36.63 14.64 -22.00
CA TYR A 57 35.23 15.05 -22.01
C TYR A 57 34.39 14.00 -22.74
N VAL A 58 33.35 13.47 -22.10
CA VAL A 58 32.49 12.42 -22.64
C VAL A 58 31.02 12.63 -22.29
N THR A 59 30.13 12.15 -23.16
CA THR A 59 28.69 12.05 -22.90
C THR A 59 28.35 10.59 -22.61
N VAL A 60 27.70 10.33 -21.47
CA VAL A 60 27.35 8.98 -21.00
C VAL A 60 25.85 8.75 -21.21
N GLY A 61 25.48 8.39 -22.43
CA GLY A 61 24.09 8.19 -22.83
C GLY A 61 23.77 8.78 -24.21
N LYS A 62 22.47 8.94 -24.48
CA LYS A 62 21.97 9.44 -25.77
C LYS A 62 20.75 10.34 -25.61
N ALA A 63 20.50 11.18 -26.62
CA ALA A 63 19.22 11.86 -26.75
C ALA A 63 18.09 10.85 -27.00
N GLY A 64 17.00 10.95 -26.25
CA GLY A 64 15.79 10.15 -26.40
C GLY A 64 14.82 10.72 -27.42
N GLU A 65 13.71 10.01 -27.65
CA GLU A 65 12.65 10.41 -28.58
C GLU A 65 11.83 11.59 -28.03
N GLY A 66 12.32 12.80 -28.26
CA GLY A 66 11.66 14.05 -27.87
C GLY A 66 12.68 15.16 -27.58
N LYS A 67 12.32 16.42 -27.86
CA LYS A 67 13.25 17.58 -27.82
C LYS A 67 13.94 17.86 -26.46
N LYS A 68 13.71 17.08 -25.39
CA LYS A 68 14.25 17.32 -24.03
C LYS A 68 14.53 16.08 -23.15
N SER A 69 14.45 14.85 -23.65
CA SER A 69 14.67 13.66 -22.80
C SER A 69 16.04 13.03 -23.05
N PHE A 70 17.00 13.22 -22.15
CA PHE A 70 18.27 12.48 -22.19
C PHE A 70 18.12 11.11 -21.50
N ILE A 71 18.65 10.06 -22.13
CA ILE A 71 18.63 8.68 -21.62
C ILE A 71 20.07 8.30 -21.28
N VAL A 72 20.34 8.11 -20.00
CA VAL A 72 21.65 7.71 -19.48
C VAL A 72 21.95 6.26 -19.90
N ASP A 73 23.19 5.98 -20.29
CA ASP A 73 23.63 4.59 -20.44
C ASP A 73 23.78 3.96 -19.05
N ALA A 74 22.80 3.17 -18.64
CA ALA A 74 22.79 2.51 -17.35
C ALA A 74 24.03 1.63 -17.13
N ASN A 75 24.61 1.06 -18.19
CA ASN A 75 25.78 0.20 -18.04
C ASN A 75 27.06 0.96 -17.74
N GLN A 76 27.19 2.19 -18.24
CA GLN A 76 28.37 3.02 -18.08
C GLN A 76 28.23 4.00 -16.89
N SER A 77 27.02 4.40 -16.53
CA SER A 77 26.77 5.35 -15.43
C SER A 77 27.28 4.87 -14.07
N THR A 78 27.34 3.56 -13.85
CA THR A 78 27.84 2.96 -12.61
C THR A 78 29.33 3.20 -12.37
N SER A 79 30.09 3.51 -13.42
CA SER A 79 31.50 3.89 -13.31
C SER A 79 31.69 5.30 -12.71
N PHE A 80 30.58 6.05 -12.56
CA PHE A 80 30.54 7.41 -12.00
C PHE A 80 29.58 7.45 -10.80
N PRO A 81 29.91 6.82 -9.67
CA PRO A 81 29.02 6.76 -8.51
C PRO A 81 28.82 8.15 -7.90
N ILE A 82 27.66 8.74 -8.18
CA ILE A 82 27.25 10.08 -7.74
C ILE A 82 26.17 10.01 -6.67
N LEU A 83 26.16 11.00 -5.77
CA LEU A 83 25.14 11.18 -4.73
C LEU A 83 24.46 12.52 -4.94
N TYR A 84 23.13 12.50 -5.04
CA TYR A 84 22.33 13.70 -5.20
C TYR A 84 22.04 14.33 -3.83
N PRO A 85 22.28 15.64 -3.65
CA PRO A 85 22.06 16.31 -2.37
C PRO A 85 20.55 16.44 -2.05
N ASN A 86 20.13 15.92 -0.90
CA ASN A 86 18.73 15.95 -0.45
C ASN A 86 18.34 17.25 0.31
N GLY A 87 19.22 18.26 0.37
CA GLY A 87 18.94 19.55 1.02
C GLY A 87 20.17 20.48 1.11
N GLY A 88 20.00 21.71 1.60
CA GLY A 88 21.09 22.70 1.69
C GLY A 88 21.47 23.34 0.34
N ASN A 89 22.54 24.15 0.32
CA ASN A 89 23.00 24.81 -0.91
C ASN A 89 23.89 23.84 -1.74
N PRO A 90 23.45 23.37 -2.93
CA PRO A 90 24.17 22.37 -3.73
C PRO A 90 25.52 22.87 -4.27
N LEU A 91 25.78 24.18 -4.23
CA LEU A 91 27.04 24.76 -4.66
C LEU A 91 28.17 24.54 -3.65
N LYS A 92 27.84 24.26 -2.39
CA LYS A 92 28.83 23.96 -1.34
C LYS A 92 29.10 22.46 -1.26
N ALA A 93 30.24 22.06 -0.69
CA ALA A 93 30.54 20.66 -0.42
C ALA A 93 29.60 20.08 0.65
N GLN A 94 28.84 19.05 0.29
CA GLN A 94 27.81 18.44 1.13
C GLN A 94 28.08 16.95 1.36
N GLY A 95 27.82 16.48 2.58
CA GLY A 95 28.04 15.08 2.94
C GLY A 95 29.52 14.67 2.84
N VAL A 96 29.74 13.36 2.74
CA VAL A 96 31.04 12.73 2.48
C VAL A 96 30.98 12.08 1.10
N TYR A 97 32.04 12.24 0.30
CA TYR A 97 32.11 11.70 -1.06
C TYR A 97 32.84 10.35 -1.07
N PRO A 98 32.26 9.31 -1.70
CA PRO A 98 32.82 7.97 -1.64
C PRO A 98 34.05 7.79 -2.53
N VAL A 99 34.02 8.43 -3.68
CA VAL A 99 35.11 8.50 -4.65
C VAL A 99 35.21 9.95 -5.13
N PRO A 100 36.33 10.38 -5.74
CA PRO A 100 36.47 11.74 -6.25
C PRO A 100 35.67 11.92 -7.57
N CYS A 101 34.35 11.82 -7.46
CA CYS A 101 33.36 11.98 -8.51
C CYS A 101 32.24 12.88 -7.99
N TYR A 102 32.04 14.03 -8.65
CA TYR A 102 31.25 15.13 -8.10
C TYR A 102 30.25 15.67 -9.12
N LEU A 103 29.04 16.01 -8.64
CA LEU A 103 28.06 16.75 -9.42
C LEU A 103 28.49 18.22 -9.57
N MET A 104 28.56 18.67 -10.81
CA MET A 104 28.92 20.03 -11.21
C MET A 104 27.67 20.74 -11.71
N TYR A 105 27.21 21.73 -10.93
CA TYR A 105 26.12 22.61 -11.32
C TYR A 105 26.66 23.73 -12.20
N GLU A 106 25.76 24.44 -12.87
CA GLU A 106 26.10 25.55 -13.76
C GLU A 106 27.15 26.53 -13.20
N PRO A 107 27.07 27.02 -11.94
CA PRO A 107 28.11 27.89 -11.40
C PRO A 107 29.47 27.21 -11.26
N HIS A 108 29.53 25.90 -11.01
CA HIS A 108 30.78 25.16 -10.98
C HIS A 108 31.37 25.02 -12.38
N MET A 109 30.55 24.71 -13.38
CA MET A 109 30.98 24.61 -14.77
C MET A 109 31.61 25.93 -15.21
N LYS A 110 30.95 27.06 -14.96
CA LYS A 110 31.49 28.39 -15.28
C LYS A 110 32.78 28.73 -14.51
N ALA A 111 32.86 28.33 -13.25
CA ALA A 111 34.05 28.56 -12.44
C ALA A 111 35.28 27.80 -12.97
N MET A 112 35.12 26.73 -13.76
CA MET A 112 36.25 25.99 -14.36
C MET A 112 37.07 26.83 -15.36
N ALA A 113 36.55 27.96 -15.83
CA ALA A 113 37.29 28.88 -16.69
C ALA A 113 38.35 29.71 -15.92
N GLU A 114 38.30 29.73 -14.59
CA GLU A 114 39.24 30.48 -13.74
C GLU A 114 39.77 29.57 -12.61
N LYS A 115 41.08 29.31 -12.62
CA LYS A 115 41.72 28.35 -11.70
C LYS A 115 41.40 28.62 -10.24
N GLU A 116 41.53 29.87 -9.79
CA GLU A 116 41.29 30.26 -8.39
C GLU A 116 39.83 30.05 -7.98
N GLN A 117 38.88 30.35 -8.88
CA GLN A 117 37.46 30.19 -8.58
C GLN A 117 37.10 28.71 -8.44
N PHE A 118 37.54 27.87 -9.39
CA PHE A 118 37.25 26.44 -9.31
C PHE A 118 37.97 25.76 -8.16
N TYR A 119 39.20 26.18 -7.85
CA TYR A 119 39.97 25.68 -6.72
C TYR A 119 39.20 25.81 -5.40
N GLN A 120 38.59 26.96 -5.15
CA GLN A 120 37.78 27.20 -3.95
C GLN A 120 36.52 26.32 -3.89
N ALA A 121 35.96 25.96 -5.05
CA ALA A 121 34.83 25.04 -5.13
C ALA A 121 35.26 23.57 -4.94
N LEU A 122 36.42 23.18 -5.45
CA LEU A 122 36.89 21.79 -5.46
C LEU A 122 37.54 21.38 -4.13
N LEU A 123 38.38 22.23 -3.54
CA LEU A 123 39.15 21.90 -2.33
C LEU A 123 38.27 21.37 -1.17
N PRO A 124 37.13 21.98 -0.83
CA PRO A 124 36.26 21.46 0.24
C PRO A 124 35.63 20.10 -0.08
N ARG A 125 35.50 19.74 -1.37
CA ARG A 125 34.98 18.43 -1.81
C ARG A 125 36.04 17.34 -1.67
N LEU A 126 37.29 17.64 -2.06
CA LEU A 126 38.42 16.73 -1.87
C LEU A 126 38.68 16.42 -0.40
N LYS A 127 38.66 17.44 0.47
CA LYS A 127 38.78 17.28 1.95
C LYS A 127 37.71 16.36 2.55
N LYS A 128 36.57 16.20 1.87
CA LYS A 128 35.46 15.35 2.27
C LYS A 128 35.36 14.06 1.46
N THR A 129 36.40 13.65 0.75
CA THR A 129 36.41 12.42 -0.05
C THR A 129 37.16 11.30 0.67
N VAL A 130 36.54 10.12 0.84
CA VAL A 130 37.06 9.01 1.67
C VAL A 130 38.53 8.67 1.37
N GLY A 131 38.88 8.51 0.10
CA GLY A 131 40.26 8.19 -0.32
C GLY A 131 41.30 9.26 0.04
N TYR A 132 40.88 10.53 0.15
CA TYR A 132 41.76 11.66 0.43
C TYR A 132 41.78 12.09 1.90
N MET A 133 40.85 11.62 2.73
CA MET A 133 40.82 11.96 4.16
C MET A 133 42.08 11.50 4.94
N LYS A 134 42.82 10.54 4.39
CA LYS A 134 44.07 10.03 4.97
C LYS A 134 45.31 10.82 4.52
N LEU A 135 45.19 11.68 3.52
CA LEU A 135 46.29 12.46 2.96
C LEU A 135 46.52 13.75 3.76
N GLY A 136 47.73 14.32 3.62
CA GLY A 136 48.05 15.63 4.18
C GLY A 136 47.29 16.75 3.47
N ILE A 137 47.00 17.84 4.18
CA ILE A 137 46.29 19.00 3.60
C ILE A 137 47.03 19.55 2.38
N GLU A 138 48.37 19.63 2.44
CA GLU A 138 49.22 20.12 1.34
C GLU A 138 49.06 19.27 0.07
N GLU A 139 48.94 17.95 0.21
CA GLU A 139 48.73 17.05 -0.93
C GLU A 139 47.35 17.26 -1.56
N ILE A 140 46.32 17.46 -0.74
CA ILE A 140 44.96 17.74 -1.20
C ILE A 140 44.91 19.08 -1.94
N GLU A 141 45.62 20.10 -1.43
CA GLU A 141 45.74 21.41 -2.07
C GLU A 141 46.49 21.32 -3.41
N ALA A 142 47.56 20.51 -3.48
CA ALA A 142 48.26 20.24 -4.73
C ALA A 142 47.35 19.55 -5.77
N ILE A 143 46.55 18.56 -5.36
CA ILE A 143 45.56 17.91 -6.24
C ILE A 143 44.54 18.93 -6.75
N ALA A 144 43.96 19.73 -5.85
CA ALA A 144 42.98 20.76 -6.23
C ALA A 144 43.58 21.75 -7.24
N GLY A 145 44.83 22.19 -7.02
CA GLY A 145 45.54 23.10 -7.91
C GLY A 145 45.75 22.52 -9.30
N ARG A 146 46.21 21.27 -9.40
CA ARG A 146 46.44 20.56 -10.67
C ARG A 146 45.14 20.39 -11.46
N VAL A 147 44.07 19.95 -10.80
CA VAL A 147 42.76 19.75 -11.44
C VAL A 147 42.17 21.07 -11.93
N SER A 148 42.27 22.15 -11.15
CA SER A 148 41.80 23.46 -11.59
C SER A 148 42.61 24.01 -12.78
N GLU A 149 43.93 23.82 -12.78
CA GLU A 149 44.82 24.28 -13.85
C GLU A 149 44.53 23.60 -15.19
N ILE A 150 44.34 22.29 -15.21
CA ILE A 150 44.02 21.59 -16.45
C ILE A 150 42.61 21.93 -16.96
N LEU A 151 41.65 22.14 -16.06
CA LEU A 151 40.30 22.54 -16.45
C LEU A 151 40.28 23.96 -17.04
N GLU A 152 41.04 24.89 -16.47
CA GLU A 152 41.23 26.24 -17.02
C GLU A 152 41.92 26.19 -18.38
N ALA A 153 42.98 25.39 -18.54
CA ALA A 153 43.70 25.27 -19.81
C ALA A 153 42.84 24.75 -20.97
N HIS A 154 41.81 23.94 -20.67
CA HIS A 154 40.96 23.27 -21.65
C HIS A 154 39.49 23.73 -21.62
N HIS A 155 39.18 24.84 -20.94
CA HIS A 155 37.78 25.25 -20.73
C HIS A 155 37.00 25.47 -22.04
N THR A 156 37.67 25.92 -23.11
CA THR A 156 37.06 26.12 -24.43
C THR A 156 36.63 24.83 -25.12
N ASP A 157 37.15 23.67 -24.69
CA ASP A 157 36.86 22.38 -25.33
C ASP A 157 35.48 21.83 -24.92
N PHE A 158 34.92 22.30 -23.79
CA PHE A 158 33.69 21.74 -23.22
C PHE A 158 32.69 22.78 -22.70
N LEU A 159 33.10 24.03 -22.41
CA LEU A 159 32.16 25.07 -21.99
C LEU A 159 31.38 25.64 -23.17
N THR A 160 30.08 25.85 -22.94
CA THR A 160 29.15 26.46 -23.90
C THR A 160 28.44 27.66 -23.27
N GLU A 161 27.85 28.53 -24.09
CA GLU A 161 27.02 29.65 -23.59
C GLU A 161 25.68 29.17 -22.99
N GLU A 162 25.24 27.96 -23.33
CA GLU A 162 24.04 27.36 -22.77
C GLU A 162 24.27 26.85 -21.34
N LYS A 163 23.16 26.65 -20.61
CA LYS A 163 23.20 26.12 -19.25
C LYS A 163 23.66 24.67 -19.25
N GLN A 164 24.75 24.37 -18.55
CA GLN A 164 25.38 23.06 -18.46
C GLN A 164 25.33 22.49 -17.04
N LEU A 165 25.16 21.17 -16.96
CA LEU A 165 25.29 20.36 -15.75
C LEU A 165 26.23 19.21 -16.08
N GLY A 166 27.17 18.90 -15.19
CA GLY A 166 28.21 17.92 -15.49
C GLY A 166 28.64 17.05 -14.32
N ILE A 167 29.47 16.07 -14.60
CA ILE A 167 30.14 15.24 -13.58
C ILE A 167 31.64 15.49 -13.72
N LEU A 168 32.32 15.81 -12.63
CA LEU A 168 33.78 15.80 -12.59
C LEU A 168 34.26 14.55 -11.87
N MET A 169 35.05 13.74 -12.55
CA MET A 169 35.74 12.58 -12.00
C MET A 169 37.24 12.80 -12.05
N ILE A 170 37.92 12.65 -10.91
CA ILE A 170 39.38 12.77 -10.83
C ILE A 170 39.95 11.36 -10.70
N TYR A 171 40.56 10.89 -11.77
CA TYR A 171 41.25 9.61 -11.80
C TYR A 171 42.66 9.80 -11.24
N ASP A 172 42.87 9.36 -10.00
CA ASP A 172 44.14 9.45 -9.28
C ASP A 172 44.66 8.05 -8.96
N GLU A 173 45.71 7.62 -9.65
CA GLU A 173 46.27 6.27 -9.53
C GLU A 173 46.76 5.90 -8.13
N ARG A 174 46.97 6.89 -7.26
CA ARG A 174 47.34 6.66 -5.87
C ARG A 174 46.18 6.10 -5.05
N LEU A 175 44.95 6.27 -5.52
CA LEU A 175 43.76 5.75 -4.85
C LEU A 175 43.47 4.31 -5.27
N PRO A 176 43.21 3.39 -4.32
CA PRO A 176 42.96 1.97 -4.62
C PRO A 176 41.66 1.73 -5.40
N VAL A 177 40.79 2.75 -5.47
CA VAL A 177 39.53 2.71 -6.21
C VAL A 177 39.72 2.74 -7.73
N TYR A 178 40.92 3.05 -8.22
CA TYR A 178 41.24 3.16 -9.63
C TYR A 178 42.20 2.07 -10.09
N LEU A 179 41.95 1.56 -11.31
CA LEU A 179 42.75 0.51 -11.94
C LEU A 179 43.05 0.90 -13.40
N LYS A 180 44.30 0.76 -13.81
CA LYS A 180 44.73 0.97 -15.20
C LYS A 180 45.20 -0.36 -15.79
N LEU A 181 44.54 -0.82 -16.85
CA LEU A 181 44.76 -2.15 -17.44
C LEU A 181 45.16 -2.05 -18.91
N SER A 182 45.95 -3.00 -19.41
CA SER A 182 46.44 -3.02 -20.81
C SER A 182 45.42 -3.50 -21.85
N GLY A 183 44.15 -3.67 -21.48
CA GLY A 183 43.09 -4.18 -22.36
C GLY A 183 41.72 -4.15 -21.69
N LYS A 184 40.70 -4.68 -22.40
CA LYS A 184 39.37 -4.84 -21.80
C LYS A 184 39.40 -5.99 -20.78
N SER A 185 38.83 -5.72 -19.61
CA SER A 185 38.63 -6.73 -18.58
C SER A 185 37.30 -7.47 -18.75
N ASP A 186 37.34 -8.77 -18.50
CA ASP A 186 36.15 -9.64 -18.39
C ASP A 186 35.63 -9.73 -16.94
N ASN A 187 36.35 -9.12 -15.98
CA ASN A 187 35.95 -9.12 -14.57
C ASN A 187 34.74 -8.19 -14.36
N PRO A 188 33.58 -8.69 -13.89
CA PRO A 188 32.38 -7.86 -13.71
C PRO A 188 32.52 -6.80 -12.61
N ASP A 189 33.51 -6.95 -11.71
CA ASP A 189 33.79 -5.99 -10.64
C ASP A 189 34.62 -4.79 -11.13
N GLU A 190 35.16 -4.85 -12.34
CA GLU A 190 35.98 -3.79 -12.94
C GLU A 190 35.12 -2.96 -13.89
N LEU A 191 34.69 -1.78 -13.42
CA LEU A 191 33.77 -0.92 -14.14
C LEU A 191 34.54 0.01 -15.07
N TRP A 192 34.40 -0.21 -16.38
CA TRP A 192 35.13 0.56 -17.39
C TRP A 192 34.73 2.04 -17.36
N ILE A 193 35.73 2.93 -17.32
CA ILE A 193 35.54 4.38 -17.38
C ILE A 193 35.76 4.85 -18.82
N ARG A 194 37.00 4.70 -19.31
CA ARG A 194 37.44 5.10 -20.66
C ARG A 194 38.87 4.62 -20.96
N GLU A 195 39.35 4.84 -22.18
CA GLU A 195 40.78 4.74 -22.51
C GLU A 195 41.59 5.93 -21.94
N SER A 196 42.79 5.64 -21.44
CA SER A 196 43.75 6.61 -20.90
C SER A 196 44.22 7.58 -21.98
N ARG A 197 44.30 8.86 -21.62
CA ARG A 197 44.87 9.89 -22.50
C ARG A 197 46.37 10.03 -22.29
N LEU A 198 46.86 9.72 -21.10
CA LEU A 198 48.29 9.77 -20.77
C LEU A 198 49.05 8.58 -21.37
N GLU A 199 48.41 7.40 -21.42
CA GLU A 199 49.01 6.16 -21.93
C GLU A 199 48.06 5.47 -22.92
N PRO A 200 48.11 5.86 -24.21
CA PRO A 200 47.28 5.26 -25.25
C PRO A 200 47.36 3.73 -25.27
N GLY A 201 46.22 3.05 -25.46
CA GLY A 201 46.11 1.60 -25.38
C GLY A 201 45.81 1.05 -23.98
N LYS A 202 46.06 1.81 -22.90
CA LYS A 202 45.62 1.44 -21.55
C LYS A 202 44.21 1.92 -21.25
N GLN A 203 43.45 1.12 -20.53
CA GLN A 203 42.05 1.34 -20.15
C GLN A 203 41.94 1.69 -18.67
N LEU A 204 41.18 2.73 -18.36
CA LEU A 204 40.88 3.22 -17.02
C LEU A 204 39.61 2.54 -16.49
N TYR A 205 39.71 2.00 -15.28
CA TYR A 205 38.65 1.28 -14.60
C TYR A 205 38.44 1.82 -13.19
N LEU A 206 37.19 1.74 -12.72
CA LEU A 206 36.82 1.88 -11.33
C LEU A 206 36.78 0.47 -10.72
N ASN A 207 37.58 0.23 -9.68
CA ASN A 207 37.49 -0.98 -8.87
C ASN A 207 36.17 -0.96 -8.10
N GLY A 208 35.20 -1.76 -8.54
CA GLY A 208 33.85 -1.75 -7.98
C GLY A 208 33.81 -2.14 -6.50
N ARG A 209 34.69 -3.04 -6.04
CA ARG A 209 34.72 -3.46 -4.62
C ARG A 209 35.21 -2.35 -3.72
N GLU A 210 36.31 -1.69 -4.10
CA GLU A 210 36.84 -0.53 -3.38
C GLU A 210 35.86 0.65 -3.44
N ALA A 211 35.22 0.88 -4.58
CA ALA A 211 34.20 1.92 -4.72
C ALA A 211 32.99 1.66 -3.82
N LEU A 212 32.52 0.40 -3.75
CA LEU A 212 31.43 0.00 -2.87
C LEU A 212 31.79 0.20 -1.40
N GLN A 213 33.01 -0.18 -1.00
CA GLN A 213 33.49 0.06 0.36
C GLN A 213 33.54 1.56 0.67
N GLY A 214 34.05 2.38 -0.26
CA GLY A 214 34.04 3.85 -0.14
C GLY A 214 32.63 4.43 -0.02
N ILE A 215 31.63 3.86 -0.71
CA ILE A 215 30.21 4.24 -0.60
C ILE A 215 29.66 3.95 0.80
N ILE A 216 29.96 2.78 1.35
CA ILE A 216 29.50 2.39 2.70
C ILE A 216 30.18 3.28 3.74
N ASP A 217 31.48 3.52 3.61
CA ASP A 217 32.28 4.35 4.52
C ASP A 217 31.76 5.79 4.53
N ALA A 218 31.56 6.39 3.35
CA ALA A 218 31.04 7.74 3.23
C ALA A 218 29.67 7.90 3.91
N LYS A 219 28.76 6.93 3.73
CA LYS A 219 27.43 6.97 4.36
C LYS A 219 27.50 6.75 5.87
N PHE A 220 28.41 5.90 6.34
CA PHE A 220 28.61 5.65 7.77
C PHE A 220 29.21 6.88 8.47
N ASP A 221 30.20 7.53 7.85
CA ASP A 221 30.77 8.79 8.33
C ASP A 221 29.75 9.92 8.32
N GLU A 222 28.86 10.00 7.32
CA GLU A 222 27.76 10.96 7.33
C GLU A 222 26.80 10.72 8.52
N ALA A 223 26.51 9.46 8.84
CA ALA A 223 25.67 9.11 9.99
C ALA A 223 26.33 9.47 11.33
N SER A 224 27.66 9.58 11.36
CA SER A 224 28.42 9.99 12.55
C SER A 224 28.16 11.44 12.97
N THR A 225 27.59 12.27 12.08
CA THR A 225 27.32 13.71 12.36
C THR A 225 26.38 13.96 13.52
N LEU A 226 25.54 12.97 13.88
CA LEU A 226 24.61 13.06 15.01
C LEU A 226 25.10 12.30 16.24
N GLY A 227 26.28 11.70 16.16
CA GLY A 227 26.95 11.05 17.27
C GLY A 227 27.75 9.83 16.83
N LYS A 228 28.92 9.67 17.44
CA LYS A 228 29.87 8.59 17.21
C LYS A 228 30.48 8.18 18.54
N GLU A 229 30.55 6.87 18.79
CA GLU A 229 31.22 6.31 19.97
C GLU A 229 32.20 5.22 19.53
N HIS A 230 33.36 5.20 20.17
CA HIS A 230 34.36 4.15 19.97
C HIS A 230 34.26 3.08 21.05
N ASN A 231 34.55 1.82 20.69
CA ASN A 231 34.56 0.69 21.63
C ASN A 231 33.25 0.52 22.41
N ALA A 232 32.11 0.73 21.74
CA ALA A 232 30.78 0.64 22.33
C ALA A 232 29.99 -0.58 21.82
N VAL A 233 28.94 -0.93 22.54
CA VAL A 233 28.04 -2.05 22.19
C VAL A 233 26.98 -1.57 21.21
N SER A 234 26.88 -2.24 20.06
CA SER A 234 25.82 -2.00 19.08
C SER A 234 24.47 -2.51 19.59
N THR A 235 23.41 -1.72 19.39
CA THR A 235 22.05 -2.08 19.83
C THR A 235 21.51 -3.31 19.09
N PHE A 236 21.94 -3.56 17.86
CA PHE A 236 21.38 -4.61 17.00
C PHE A 236 22.12 -5.95 17.10
N THR A 237 23.44 -5.92 17.29
CA THR A 237 24.25 -7.14 17.43
C THR A 237 24.51 -7.50 18.88
N ASN A 238 24.31 -6.57 19.81
CA ASN A 238 24.68 -6.69 21.22
C ASN A 238 26.16 -7.08 21.43
N GLN A 239 27.02 -6.70 20.47
CA GLN A 239 28.46 -6.94 20.50
C GLN A 239 29.22 -5.62 20.61
N LYS A 240 30.36 -5.67 21.30
CA LYS A 240 31.30 -4.55 21.35
C LYS A 240 31.99 -4.43 19.99
N THR A 241 31.96 -3.22 19.43
CA THR A 241 32.54 -2.92 18.12
C THR A 241 33.43 -1.69 18.22
N GLU A 242 34.38 -1.55 17.29
CA GLU A 242 35.35 -0.45 17.30
C GLU A 242 34.68 0.91 17.17
N GLU A 243 33.61 0.98 16.39
CA GLU A 243 32.87 2.21 16.11
C GLU A 243 31.37 1.95 15.95
N VAL A 244 30.57 2.78 16.61
CA VAL A 244 29.12 2.85 16.42
C VAL A 244 28.68 4.29 16.17
N VAL A 245 27.66 4.44 15.34
CA VAL A 245 27.03 5.73 15.03
C VAL A 245 25.56 5.71 15.42
N SER A 246 24.92 6.88 15.36
CA SER A 246 23.48 6.95 15.55
C SER A 246 22.71 6.40 14.33
N ILE A 247 21.67 5.60 14.57
CA ILE A 247 20.76 5.16 13.50
C ILE A 247 19.91 6.32 12.95
N TYR A 248 19.78 7.41 13.72
CA TYR A 248 19.04 8.59 13.31
C TYR A 248 19.89 9.36 12.30
N ASN A 249 19.53 9.28 11.01
CA ASN A 249 20.28 9.91 9.93
C ASN A 249 19.39 10.12 8.69
N LYS A 250 19.98 10.74 7.67
CA LYS A 250 19.26 11.12 6.44
C LYS A 250 19.03 9.98 5.46
N SER A 251 19.66 8.81 5.64
CA SER A 251 19.60 7.70 4.68
C SER A 251 18.18 7.15 4.53
N TRP A 252 17.37 7.24 5.58
CA TRP A 252 15.93 7.08 5.47
C TRP A 252 15.16 8.01 6.39
N LEU A 253 14.27 8.76 5.76
CA LEU A 253 13.64 9.90 6.40
C LEU A 253 12.67 9.57 7.55
N TRP A 254 12.29 8.31 7.74
CA TRP A 254 11.58 7.86 8.95
C TRP A 254 12.37 8.02 10.24
N LEU A 255 13.70 7.97 10.14
CA LEU A 255 14.62 8.21 11.24
C LEU A 255 15.40 9.52 11.04
N SER A 256 14.85 10.43 10.23
CA SER A 256 15.47 11.75 10.03
C SER A 256 15.39 12.55 11.33
N PRO A 257 16.47 13.24 11.72
CA PRO A 257 16.46 14.16 12.86
C PRO A 257 15.54 15.37 12.66
N THR A 258 15.03 15.60 11.44
CA THR A 258 14.12 16.71 11.12
C THR A 258 12.69 16.45 11.56
N TRP A 259 12.34 15.19 11.84
CA TRP A 259 11.12 14.85 12.54
C TRP A 259 11.40 15.02 14.04
N GLU A 260 10.52 15.64 14.80
CA GLU A 260 10.65 15.79 16.26
C GLU A 260 10.48 14.42 16.94
N MET A 261 11.47 13.53 16.75
CA MET A 261 11.57 12.29 17.50
C MET A 261 11.67 12.63 18.99
N PRO A 262 11.24 11.72 19.89
CA PRO A 262 11.40 11.92 21.33
C PRO A 262 12.89 11.83 21.70
N LYS A 263 13.62 12.92 21.46
CA LYS A 263 14.95 13.16 21.96
C LYS A 263 14.82 13.67 23.38
N SER A 264 15.58 13.09 24.31
CA SER A 264 15.65 13.63 25.66
C SER A 264 16.14 15.08 25.61
N ILE A 265 15.47 15.97 26.35
CA ILE A 265 15.89 17.38 26.49
C ILE A 265 17.32 17.52 27.05
N TYR A 266 17.87 16.46 27.64
CA TYR A 266 19.22 16.42 28.21
C TYR A 266 20.31 16.02 27.20
N TRP A 267 19.95 15.65 25.96
CA TRP A 267 20.94 15.26 24.95
C TRP A 267 21.43 16.48 24.16
N GLY A 268 22.75 16.62 24.05
CA GLY A 268 23.42 17.54 23.12
C GLY A 268 23.05 17.29 21.66
N LYS A 269 23.41 18.21 20.75
CA LYS A 269 22.99 18.14 19.33
C LYS A 269 23.54 16.89 18.60
N ASP A 270 24.66 16.36 19.06
CA ASP A 270 25.49 15.28 18.54
C ASP A 270 25.55 14.06 19.48
N GLU A 271 24.66 13.97 20.47
CA GLU A 271 24.64 12.87 21.45
C GLU A 271 23.57 11.81 21.15
N TRP A 272 23.18 11.63 19.90
CA TRP A 272 22.09 10.72 19.53
C TRP A 272 22.47 9.24 19.65
N THR A 273 23.74 8.92 19.88
CA THR A 273 24.20 7.56 20.22
C THR A 273 23.65 7.11 21.58
N LYS A 274 23.27 8.03 22.48
CA LYS A 274 22.57 7.68 23.74
C LYS A 274 21.24 6.96 23.52
N GLY A 275 20.66 7.07 22.31
CA GLY A 275 19.49 6.32 21.88
C GLY A 275 19.85 4.96 21.29
N ILE A 276 19.84 4.87 19.96
CA ILE A 276 20.10 3.63 19.23
C ILE A 276 21.46 3.73 18.53
N LYS A 277 22.33 2.79 18.84
CA LYS A 277 23.70 2.68 18.31
C LYS A 277 23.75 1.59 17.26
N VAL A 278 24.35 1.87 16.11
CA VAL A 278 24.49 0.92 15.02
C VAL A 278 25.95 0.78 14.61
N ASP A 279 26.42 -0.47 14.52
CA ASP A 279 27.73 -0.80 13.97
C ASP A 279 27.72 -0.73 12.44
N LYS A 280 28.91 -0.66 11.84
CA LYS A 280 29.09 -0.51 10.38
C LYS A 280 28.38 -1.59 9.56
N LYS A 281 28.43 -2.86 9.98
CA LYS A 281 27.83 -3.98 9.23
C LYS A 281 26.29 -3.93 9.30
N SER A 282 25.75 -3.65 10.48
CA SER A 282 24.31 -3.42 10.64
C SER A 282 23.85 -2.17 9.87
N TYR A 283 24.67 -1.14 9.79
CA TYR A 283 24.37 0.07 9.03
C TYR A 283 24.35 -0.18 7.51
N GLU A 284 25.30 -0.95 6.99
CA GLU A 284 25.28 -1.39 5.61
C GLU A 284 23.97 -2.15 5.29
N SER A 285 23.61 -3.11 6.15
CA SER A 285 22.34 -3.84 6.02
C SER A 285 21.17 -2.87 6.07
N TYR A 286 21.18 -1.88 6.97
CA TYR A 286 20.14 -0.85 7.02
C TYR A 286 20.01 -0.12 5.68
N LEU A 287 21.11 0.33 5.08
CA LEU A 287 21.10 1.04 3.80
C LEU A 287 20.42 0.24 2.69
N TYR A 288 20.80 -1.03 2.48
CA TYR A 288 20.16 -1.88 1.47
C TYR A 288 18.68 -2.12 1.78
N GLY A 289 18.34 -2.34 3.06
CA GLY A 289 16.96 -2.49 3.50
C GLY A 289 16.13 -1.26 3.17
N THR A 290 16.65 -0.06 3.42
CA THR A 290 15.96 1.20 3.09
C THR A 290 15.67 1.30 1.59
N GLN A 291 16.65 0.96 0.74
CA GLN A 291 16.53 1.05 -0.71
C GLN A 291 15.56 0.01 -1.27
N PHE A 292 15.58 -1.21 -0.72
CA PHE A 292 14.60 -2.23 -1.04
C PHE A 292 13.18 -1.75 -0.75
N LEU A 293 12.94 -1.19 0.45
CA LEU A 293 11.62 -0.72 0.86
C LEU A 293 11.12 0.45 0.00
N LYS A 294 12.02 1.35 -0.44
CA LYS A 294 11.69 2.38 -1.43
C LYS A 294 11.23 1.81 -2.78
N LYS A 295 11.80 0.67 -3.20
CA LYS A 295 11.44 0.02 -4.47
C LYS A 295 10.12 -0.77 -4.39
N ILE A 296 9.77 -1.32 -3.23
CA ILE A 296 8.53 -2.12 -3.07
C ILE A 296 7.34 -1.33 -2.52
N GLN A 297 7.52 -0.05 -2.18
CA GLN A 297 6.42 0.80 -1.74
C GLN A 297 5.41 1.00 -2.87
N VAL A 298 4.12 0.93 -2.56
CA VAL A 298 3.05 1.03 -3.55
C VAL A 298 1.92 1.93 -3.05
N PRO A 299 1.38 2.83 -3.89
CA PRO A 299 0.20 3.61 -3.52
C PRO A 299 -1.05 2.74 -3.42
N LEU A 300 -1.88 3.00 -2.39
CA LEU A 300 -3.25 2.49 -2.35
C LEU A 300 -4.07 3.15 -3.47
N SER A 301 -5.00 2.39 -4.05
CA SER A 301 -5.85 2.94 -5.09
C SER A 301 -6.82 3.99 -4.55
N ASN A 302 -7.04 5.06 -5.31
CA ASN A 302 -8.04 6.10 -4.98
C ASN A 302 -9.45 5.51 -4.76
N THR A 303 -9.79 4.43 -5.46
CA THR A 303 -11.07 3.73 -5.27
C THR A 303 -11.12 3.04 -3.91
N VAL A 304 -10.06 2.35 -3.51
CA VAL A 304 -9.96 1.72 -2.18
C VAL A 304 -9.97 2.79 -1.08
N LEU A 305 -9.23 3.89 -1.26
CA LEU A 305 -9.22 5.01 -0.30
C LEU A 305 -10.62 5.60 -0.10
N LYS A 306 -11.38 5.77 -1.19
CA LYS A 306 -12.78 6.19 -1.11
C LYS A 306 -13.63 5.22 -0.30
N GLU A 307 -13.51 3.93 -0.57
CA GLU A 307 -14.28 2.92 0.17
C GLU A 307 -13.88 2.86 1.65
N MET A 308 -12.59 3.06 1.95
CA MET A 308 -12.05 3.06 3.30
C MET A 308 -12.49 4.26 4.14
N PHE A 309 -12.44 5.47 3.58
CA PHE A 309 -12.56 6.70 4.35
C PHE A 309 -13.87 7.47 4.15
N SER A 310 -14.73 7.06 3.21
CA SER A 310 -16.05 7.67 3.08
C SER A 310 -16.96 7.32 4.26
N PRO A 311 -17.81 8.26 4.73
CA PRO A 311 -18.79 8.00 5.77
C PRO A 311 -19.76 6.87 5.39
N ILE A 312 -19.95 5.91 6.29
CA ILE A 312 -20.87 4.77 6.07
C ILE A 312 -22.31 5.04 6.50
N SER A 313 -22.55 6.14 7.20
CA SER A 313 -23.85 6.45 7.81
C SER A 313 -24.75 7.34 6.95
N SER A 314 -24.24 7.87 5.84
CA SER A 314 -24.99 8.67 4.87
C SER A 314 -24.64 8.20 3.46
N VAL A 315 -25.64 7.70 2.74
CA VAL A 315 -25.43 7.20 1.37
C VAL A 315 -25.11 8.34 0.41
N GLU A 316 -25.74 9.50 0.62
CA GLU A 316 -25.57 10.70 -0.18
C GLU A 316 -24.16 11.30 -0.04
N ALA A 317 -23.67 11.46 1.19
CA ALA A 317 -22.32 11.96 1.43
C ALA A 317 -21.26 11.11 0.72
N LYS A 318 -21.38 9.78 0.80
CA LYS A 318 -20.47 8.83 0.14
C LYS A 318 -20.53 8.92 -1.40
N LYS A 319 -21.71 9.19 -1.97
CA LYS A 319 -21.89 9.33 -3.42
C LYS A 319 -21.18 10.57 -3.97
N HIS A 320 -21.26 11.70 -3.26
CA HIS A 320 -20.67 12.96 -3.69
C HIS A 320 -19.14 13.06 -3.49
N MET A 321 -18.53 12.21 -2.66
CA MET A 321 -17.07 12.17 -2.50
C MET A 321 -16.39 11.62 -3.75
N ARG A 322 -15.36 12.32 -4.25
CA ARG A 322 -14.55 11.87 -5.38
C ARG A 322 -13.44 10.94 -4.90
N ALA A 323 -13.01 10.01 -5.75
CA ALA A 323 -11.95 9.07 -5.40
C ALA A 323 -10.61 9.77 -5.09
N GLY A 324 -10.34 10.91 -5.73
CA GLY A 324 -9.15 11.73 -5.46
C GLY A 324 -9.29 12.74 -4.32
N SER A 325 -10.38 12.69 -3.53
CA SER A 325 -10.59 13.60 -2.39
C SER A 325 -9.75 13.22 -1.15
N PHE A 326 -9.05 12.10 -1.18
CA PHE A 326 -8.29 11.57 -0.05
C PHE A 326 -6.80 11.77 -0.27
N GLU A 327 -6.07 12.02 0.81
CA GLU A 327 -4.61 12.04 0.78
C GLU A 327 -4.08 10.68 0.31
N GLN A 328 -3.05 10.70 -0.54
CA GLN A 328 -2.43 9.47 -1.03
C GLN A 328 -1.77 8.73 0.14
N ILE A 329 -2.18 7.48 0.35
CA ILE A 329 -1.55 6.56 1.29
C ILE A 329 -0.73 5.56 0.48
N PHE A 330 0.44 5.23 0.99
CA PHE A 330 1.35 4.21 0.49
C PHE A 330 1.39 3.04 1.47
N GLY A 331 1.53 1.84 0.94
CA GLY A 331 1.75 0.61 1.70
C GLY A 331 3.10 0.00 1.38
N ILE A 332 3.74 -0.59 2.41
CA ILE A 332 4.98 -1.35 2.30
C ILE A 332 4.79 -2.71 2.97
N PRO A 333 4.87 -3.82 2.21
CA PRO A 333 4.86 -5.17 2.76
C PRO A 333 6.27 -5.62 3.15
N MET A 334 6.48 -5.88 4.43
CA MET A 334 7.73 -6.40 4.98
C MET A 334 7.55 -7.87 5.33
N VAL A 335 8.18 -8.75 4.57
CA VAL A 335 8.22 -10.18 4.87
C VAL A 335 9.49 -10.46 5.64
N LEU A 336 9.39 -11.08 6.81
CA LEU A 336 10.51 -11.38 7.69
C LEU A 336 10.46 -12.84 8.14
N PRO A 337 11.55 -13.62 8.08
CA PRO A 337 11.58 -14.95 8.67
C PRO A 337 11.57 -14.84 10.20
N LEU A 338 11.07 -15.84 10.90
CA LEU A 338 11.13 -15.93 12.37
C LEU A 338 12.51 -16.37 12.85
N LEU A 339 13.16 -17.22 12.07
CA LEU A 339 14.50 -17.74 12.34
C LEU A 339 15.50 -17.16 11.33
N ASP A 340 16.78 -17.15 11.68
CA ASP A 340 17.81 -16.81 10.70
C ASP A 340 17.86 -17.91 9.63
N GLU A 341 17.76 -17.49 8.37
CA GLU A 341 17.80 -18.36 7.19
C GLU A 341 19.03 -18.04 6.34
N ASP A 342 19.31 -18.94 5.39
CA ASP A 342 20.33 -18.69 4.37
C ASP A 342 20.01 -17.41 3.58
N SER A 343 21.00 -16.51 3.51
CA SER A 343 20.83 -15.19 2.92
C SER A 343 20.49 -15.25 1.43
N GLU A 344 20.96 -16.27 0.72
CA GLU A 344 20.73 -16.43 -0.71
C GLU A 344 19.28 -16.84 -0.99
N GLN A 345 18.79 -17.90 -0.32
CA GLN A 345 17.39 -18.32 -0.44
C GLN A 345 16.40 -17.20 -0.12
N TYR A 346 16.72 -16.40 0.91
CA TYR A 346 15.88 -15.28 1.30
C TYR A 346 15.94 -14.13 0.27
N TYR A 347 17.11 -13.85 -0.29
CA TYR A 347 17.28 -12.84 -1.35
C TYR A 347 16.49 -13.19 -2.62
N GLN A 348 16.46 -14.47 -3.02
CA GLN A 348 15.66 -14.92 -4.16
C GLN A 348 14.16 -14.60 -4.01
N LYS A 349 13.62 -14.62 -2.79
CA LYS A 349 12.24 -14.18 -2.53
C LYS A 349 12.05 -12.69 -2.76
N PHE A 350 13.01 -11.87 -2.35
CA PHE A 350 12.99 -10.42 -2.59
C PHE A 350 13.09 -10.06 -4.08
N LEU A 351 13.88 -10.81 -4.85
CA LEU A 351 13.91 -10.65 -6.30
C LEU A 351 12.54 -10.91 -6.95
N ARG A 352 11.76 -11.86 -6.43
CA ARG A 352 10.37 -12.07 -6.90
C ARG A 352 9.45 -10.90 -6.54
N ILE A 353 9.59 -10.31 -5.35
CA ILE A 353 8.79 -9.15 -4.94
C ILE A 353 9.09 -7.93 -5.82
N LEU A 354 10.36 -7.71 -6.19
CA LEU A 354 10.78 -6.57 -7.03
C LEU A 354 10.30 -6.67 -8.49
N ARG A 355 9.95 -7.87 -8.97
CA ARG A 355 9.51 -8.09 -10.35
C ARG A 355 8.03 -7.73 -10.50
N THR A 356 7.75 -6.44 -10.72
CA THR A 356 6.40 -5.86 -10.82
C THR A 356 5.57 -6.34 -12.03
N ASN A 357 6.19 -7.03 -13.00
CA ASN A 357 5.60 -7.42 -14.29
C ASN A 357 5.50 -8.94 -14.53
N GLN A 358 5.67 -9.80 -13.50
CA GLN A 358 5.46 -11.24 -13.68
C GLN A 358 3.97 -11.60 -13.56
N ASP A 359 3.55 -12.62 -14.33
CA ASP A 359 2.20 -13.17 -14.25
C ASP A 359 1.87 -13.54 -12.80
N LEU A 360 0.78 -12.96 -12.30
CA LEU A 360 0.27 -13.21 -10.95
C LEU A 360 -0.05 -14.70 -10.80
N LYS A 361 0.79 -15.43 -10.05
CA LYS A 361 0.48 -16.82 -9.72
C LYS A 361 -0.70 -16.88 -8.75
N GLU A 362 -1.55 -17.89 -8.90
CA GLU A 362 -2.69 -18.07 -7.98
C GLU A 362 -2.24 -18.34 -6.53
N GLU A 363 -1.04 -18.90 -6.35
CA GLU A 363 -0.46 -19.30 -5.06
C GLU A 363 0.20 -18.15 -4.28
N ASP A 364 0.41 -16.99 -4.89
CA ASP A 364 1.02 -15.84 -4.23
C ASP A 364 -0.04 -15.04 -3.43
N LEU A 365 0.39 -14.28 -2.42
CA LEU A 365 -0.47 -13.31 -1.73
C LEU A 365 -0.60 -12.05 -2.58
N HIS A 366 -1.83 -11.71 -2.95
CA HIS A 366 -2.19 -10.55 -3.75
C HIS A 366 -2.57 -9.43 -2.79
N LEU A 367 -1.64 -8.51 -2.56
CA LEU A 367 -1.82 -7.45 -1.57
C LEU A 367 -2.84 -6.40 -1.99
N GLU A 368 -3.23 -6.38 -3.26
CA GLU A 368 -4.39 -5.61 -3.71
C GLU A 368 -5.68 -6.09 -3.03
N LEU A 369 -5.84 -7.41 -2.85
CA LEU A 369 -7.00 -8.00 -2.18
C LEU A 369 -6.95 -7.84 -0.67
N LEU A 370 -5.77 -8.03 -0.07
CA LEU A 370 -5.63 -8.06 1.39
C LEU A 370 -5.41 -6.68 2.01
N ALA A 371 -4.76 -5.78 1.28
CA ALA A 371 -4.24 -4.52 1.80
C ALA A 371 -4.54 -3.30 0.91
N GLY A 372 -5.15 -3.49 -0.26
CA GLY A 372 -5.41 -2.41 -1.22
C GLY A 372 -4.18 -1.90 -1.97
N MET A 373 -3.04 -2.60 -1.88
CA MET A 373 -1.78 -2.26 -2.55
C MET A 373 -1.74 -2.83 -3.97
N LYS A 374 -1.91 -1.97 -4.99
CA LYS A 374 -2.01 -2.39 -6.39
C LYS A 374 -0.76 -3.12 -6.89
N GLN A 375 -0.94 -4.23 -7.62
CA GLN A 375 0.17 -4.96 -8.28
C GLN A 375 1.30 -5.38 -7.32
N SER A 376 1.04 -5.35 -6.00
CA SER A 376 1.99 -5.79 -4.99
C SER A 376 1.69 -7.23 -4.61
N ILE A 377 2.74 -8.05 -4.58
CA ILE A 377 2.64 -9.46 -4.23
C ILE A 377 3.62 -9.83 -3.13
N VAL A 378 3.26 -10.84 -2.36
CA VAL A 378 4.19 -11.57 -1.51
C VAL A 378 4.24 -13.02 -2.00
N PRO A 379 5.41 -13.52 -2.45
CA PRO A 379 5.57 -14.90 -2.87
C PRO A 379 5.10 -15.89 -1.83
N ARG A 380 4.65 -17.06 -2.29
CA ARG A 380 4.22 -18.14 -1.39
C ARG A 380 5.22 -18.36 -0.25
N SER A 381 4.74 -18.22 0.98
CA SER A 381 5.54 -18.26 2.21
C SER A 381 4.88 -19.13 3.26
N SER A 382 5.67 -19.88 4.00
CA SER A 382 5.21 -20.69 5.15
C SER A 382 4.99 -19.81 6.38
N ASP A 383 4.41 -20.39 7.43
CA ASP A 383 4.23 -19.72 8.72
C ASP A 383 5.53 -19.55 9.52
N GLN A 384 6.67 -19.91 8.94
CA GLN A 384 7.99 -19.52 9.45
C GLN A 384 8.31 -18.06 9.13
N TYR A 385 7.48 -17.39 8.32
CA TYR A 385 7.58 -15.97 8.05
C TYR A 385 6.46 -15.20 8.75
N ARG A 386 6.71 -13.90 8.94
CA ARG A 386 5.71 -12.92 9.33
C ARG A 386 5.68 -11.81 8.30
N LEU A 387 4.46 -11.41 7.96
CA LEU A 387 4.22 -10.23 7.15
C LEU A 387 3.90 -9.07 8.10
N THR A 388 4.59 -7.96 7.91
CA THR A 388 4.25 -6.67 8.50
C THR A 388 3.84 -5.72 7.38
N ILE A 389 2.69 -5.07 7.51
CA ILE A 389 2.20 -4.11 6.53
C ILE A 389 2.22 -2.72 7.15
N LEU A 390 2.98 -1.82 6.54
CA LEU A 390 3.14 -0.44 6.99
C LEU A 390 2.45 0.52 6.03
N TYR A 391 1.52 1.32 6.55
CA TYR A 391 0.81 2.36 5.80
C TYR A 391 1.28 3.74 6.24
N TYR A 392 1.59 4.61 5.28
CA TYR A 392 1.96 6.00 5.55
C TYR A 392 1.42 6.95 4.48
N SER A 393 1.35 8.24 4.79
CA SER A 393 1.12 9.31 3.82
C SER A 393 2.24 10.36 3.86
N GLY A 394 2.30 11.23 2.84
CA GLY A 394 3.32 12.27 2.71
C GLY A 394 4.45 11.96 1.71
N ASP A 395 5.48 12.80 1.70
CA ASP A 395 6.55 12.82 0.69
C ASP A 395 7.89 12.32 1.29
N LEU A 396 8.30 11.13 0.86
CA LEU A 396 9.57 10.49 1.22
C LEU A 396 10.79 11.27 0.71
N SER A 397 10.67 12.19 -0.25
CA SER A 397 11.81 13.02 -0.68
C SER A 397 12.08 14.20 0.27
N ARG A 398 11.05 14.62 1.02
CA ARG A 398 11.11 15.80 1.91
C ARG A 398 11.15 15.46 3.39
N GLY A 399 10.99 14.18 3.73
CA GLY A 399 11.00 13.68 5.10
C GLY A 399 9.75 14.06 5.88
N SER A 400 8.69 14.39 5.16
CA SER A 400 7.35 14.64 5.70
C SER A 400 6.54 13.36 5.50
N MET A 401 6.68 12.43 6.44
CA MET A 401 5.98 11.15 6.41
C MET A 401 5.14 10.96 7.66
N HIS A 402 3.91 10.49 7.48
CA HIS A 402 2.93 10.30 8.55
C HIS A 402 2.48 8.85 8.55
N ILE A 403 2.84 8.10 9.59
CA ILE A 403 2.39 6.71 9.76
C ILE A 403 0.87 6.72 9.99
N ARG A 404 0.15 5.93 9.19
CA ARG A 404 -1.30 5.77 9.28
C ARG A 404 -1.69 4.50 10.03
N ALA A 405 -0.95 3.41 9.80
CA ALA A 405 -1.15 2.14 10.49
C ALA A 405 0.08 1.23 10.32
N VAL A 406 0.30 0.35 11.30
CA VAL A 406 1.26 -0.76 11.21
C VAL A 406 0.51 -2.03 11.63
N ILE A 407 0.41 -3.01 10.73
CA ILE A 407 -0.16 -4.32 11.03
C ILE A 407 0.99 -5.32 11.04
N GLU A 408 1.45 -5.67 12.23
CA GLU A 408 2.58 -6.59 12.46
C GLU A 408 2.09 -8.03 12.62
N ASP A 409 3.01 -9.00 12.65
CA ASP A 409 2.74 -10.41 12.98
C ASP A 409 1.62 -11.09 12.17
N VAL A 410 1.46 -10.71 10.89
CA VAL A 410 0.48 -11.37 10.02
C VAL A 410 1.00 -12.75 9.65
N ILE A 411 0.23 -13.78 10.00
CA ILE A 411 0.53 -15.18 9.69
C ILE A 411 0.17 -15.46 8.23
N PRO A 412 1.12 -15.92 7.39
CA PRO A 412 0.87 -16.17 5.97
C PRO A 412 -0.31 -17.12 5.70
N SER A 413 -0.44 -18.25 6.41
CA SER A 413 -1.56 -19.18 6.26
C SER A 413 -2.93 -18.52 6.45
N VAL A 414 -3.07 -17.67 7.46
CA VAL A 414 -4.29 -16.88 7.71
C VAL A 414 -4.55 -15.93 6.55
N ALA A 415 -3.53 -15.22 6.08
CA ALA A 415 -3.65 -14.31 4.94
C ALA A 415 -4.06 -15.03 3.64
N TYR A 416 -3.55 -16.24 3.37
CA TYR A 416 -3.99 -17.05 2.23
C TYR A 416 -5.47 -17.43 2.34
N GLU A 417 -5.93 -17.88 3.50
CA GLU A 417 -7.33 -18.25 3.70
C GLU A 417 -8.27 -17.03 3.55
N VAL A 418 -7.90 -15.87 4.10
CA VAL A 418 -8.67 -14.63 3.90
C VAL A 418 -8.75 -14.27 2.41
N GLN A 419 -7.62 -14.34 1.70
CA GLN A 419 -7.59 -14.12 0.25
C GLN A 419 -8.51 -15.10 -0.49
N ASN A 420 -8.50 -16.38 -0.11
CA ASN A 420 -9.32 -17.41 -0.73
C ASN A 420 -10.81 -17.16 -0.52
N ILE A 421 -11.22 -16.73 0.68
CA ILE A 421 -12.60 -16.33 0.98
C ILE A 421 -13.04 -15.18 0.07
N ILE A 422 -12.23 -14.14 -0.07
CA ILE A 422 -12.54 -12.98 -0.92
C ILE A 422 -12.61 -13.38 -2.40
N LYS A 423 -11.66 -14.20 -2.89
CA LYS A 423 -11.68 -14.73 -4.25
C LYS A 423 -12.95 -15.56 -4.51
N GLN A 424 -13.36 -16.39 -3.56
CA GLN A 424 -14.58 -17.21 -3.65
C GLN A 424 -15.84 -16.33 -3.68
N LEU A 425 -15.91 -15.31 -2.81
CA LEU A 425 -17.01 -14.34 -2.79
C LEU A 425 -17.17 -13.66 -4.16
N ARG A 426 -16.06 -13.11 -4.71
CA ARG A 426 -16.07 -12.38 -5.99
C ARG A 426 -16.40 -13.27 -7.19
N ARG A 427 -15.79 -14.44 -7.29
CA ARG A 427 -15.91 -15.32 -8.47
C ARG A 427 -17.22 -16.10 -8.51
N ARG A 428 -17.79 -16.48 -7.36
CA ARG A 428 -18.92 -17.44 -7.30
C ARG A 428 -20.18 -16.89 -6.64
N HIS A 429 -20.05 -16.18 -5.52
CA HIS A 429 -21.23 -15.84 -4.69
C HIS A 429 -21.82 -14.46 -4.99
N LEU A 430 -21.01 -13.48 -5.39
CA LEU A 430 -21.50 -12.12 -5.68
C LEU A 430 -22.63 -12.12 -6.72
N GLY A 431 -22.44 -12.83 -7.85
CA GLY A 431 -23.45 -12.93 -8.90
C GLY A 431 -24.74 -13.63 -8.43
N GLN A 432 -24.64 -14.61 -7.53
CA GLN A 432 -25.80 -15.29 -6.93
C GLN A 432 -26.58 -14.35 -6.02
N ILE A 433 -25.89 -13.53 -5.22
CA ILE A 433 -26.50 -12.52 -4.34
C ILE A 433 -27.18 -11.44 -5.19
N GLN A 434 -26.51 -10.93 -6.23
CA GLN A 434 -27.08 -9.95 -7.17
C GLN A 434 -28.36 -10.46 -7.85
N ALA A 435 -28.38 -11.73 -8.27
CA ALA A 435 -29.53 -12.34 -8.95
C ALA A 435 -30.78 -12.46 -8.06
N VAL A 436 -30.61 -12.60 -6.74
CA VAL A 436 -31.74 -12.67 -5.79
C VAL A 436 -32.49 -11.35 -5.73
N PHE A 437 -31.75 -10.24 -5.80
CA PHE A 437 -32.31 -8.89 -5.83
C PHE A 437 -32.56 -8.38 -7.26
N GLU A 438 -32.52 -9.24 -8.28
CA GLU A 438 -32.76 -8.89 -9.69
C GLU A 438 -31.81 -7.78 -10.21
N LEU A 439 -30.56 -7.83 -9.76
CA LEU A 439 -29.50 -6.96 -10.24
C LEU A 439 -28.65 -7.69 -11.27
N GLU A 440 -28.13 -6.95 -12.25
CA GLU A 440 -27.17 -7.45 -13.21
C GLU A 440 -25.90 -7.94 -12.51
N GLN A 441 -25.35 -9.04 -13.02
CA GLN A 441 -24.09 -9.58 -12.53
C GLN A 441 -22.94 -8.69 -12.98
N ARG A 442 -22.33 -7.98 -12.03
CA ARG A 442 -21.23 -7.06 -12.31
C ARG A 442 -20.26 -6.98 -11.13
N PRO A 443 -18.98 -6.63 -11.37
CA PRO A 443 -18.04 -6.34 -10.30
C PRO A 443 -18.59 -5.30 -9.32
N PHE A 444 -18.23 -5.44 -8.05
CA PHE A 444 -18.74 -4.59 -7.00
C PHE A 444 -17.61 -4.14 -6.07
N PHE A 445 -17.17 -2.89 -6.25
CA PHE A 445 -15.99 -2.30 -5.58
C PHE A 445 -15.98 -2.49 -4.05
N ARG A 446 -17.14 -2.44 -3.40
CA ARG A 446 -17.26 -2.59 -1.94
C ARG A 446 -16.82 -3.96 -1.41
N VAL A 447 -16.70 -4.96 -2.29
CA VAL A 447 -16.28 -6.33 -1.94
C VAL A 447 -15.03 -6.79 -2.68
N GLU A 448 -14.31 -5.85 -3.33
CA GLU A 448 -13.11 -6.20 -4.11
C GLU A 448 -11.88 -6.50 -3.25
N SER A 449 -11.80 -5.87 -2.07
CA SER A 449 -10.66 -5.99 -1.17
C SER A 449 -11.11 -6.04 0.29
N LEU A 450 -10.27 -6.62 1.16
CA LEU A 450 -10.49 -6.70 2.59
C LEU A 450 -10.70 -5.30 3.23
N PRO A 451 -9.85 -4.28 2.94
CA PRO A 451 -10.11 -2.93 3.45
C PRO A 451 -11.48 -2.40 3.04
N SER A 452 -11.91 -2.63 1.79
CA SER A 452 -13.22 -2.18 1.32
C SER A 452 -14.38 -2.88 2.03
N ILE A 453 -14.28 -4.20 2.24
CA ILE A 453 -15.30 -4.99 2.95
C ILE A 453 -15.45 -4.49 4.38
N LEU A 454 -14.33 -4.38 5.11
CA LEU A 454 -14.33 -4.01 6.52
C LEU A 454 -14.74 -2.55 6.73
N ALA A 455 -14.26 -1.63 5.87
CA ALA A 455 -14.65 -0.23 5.95
C ALA A 455 -16.14 -0.01 5.73
N ASN A 456 -16.75 -0.71 4.78
CA ASN A 456 -18.19 -0.59 4.54
C ASN A 456 -19.05 -1.23 5.65
N ALA A 457 -18.51 -2.24 6.35
CA ALA A 457 -19.19 -2.90 7.46
C ALA A 457 -19.09 -2.10 8.77
N TYR A 458 -17.88 -1.68 9.15
CA TYR A 458 -17.60 -1.07 10.47
C TYR A 458 -17.40 0.45 10.41
N GLY A 459 -17.00 0.98 9.26
CA GLY A 459 -16.77 2.40 9.04
C GLY A 459 -15.28 2.80 9.08
N PRO A 460 -14.98 4.04 8.65
CA PRO A 460 -13.61 4.49 8.41
C PRO A 460 -12.73 4.51 9.67
N GLY A 461 -13.30 4.77 10.84
CA GLY A 461 -12.57 4.81 12.10
C GLY A 461 -12.08 3.45 12.63
N TYR A 462 -12.53 2.34 12.04
CA TYR A 462 -12.24 0.98 12.51
C TYR A 462 -11.51 0.12 11.48
N VAL A 463 -11.20 0.67 10.30
CA VAL A 463 -10.62 -0.12 9.20
C VAL A 463 -9.33 -0.80 9.62
N TRP A 464 -8.42 -0.05 10.25
CA TRP A 464 -7.11 -0.58 10.64
C TRP A 464 -7.21 -1.64 11.74
N SER A 465 -7.98 -1.39 12.79
CA SER A 465 -8.15 -2.35 13.89
C SER A 465 -8.89 -3.61 13.45
N THR A 466 -9.89 -3.48 12.58
CA THR A 466 -10.60 -4.66 12.05
C THR A 466 -9.78 -5.44 11.05
N MET A 467 -8.95 -4.78 10.23
CA MET A 467 -7.98 -5.47 9.37
C MET A 467 -6.97 -6.25 10.20
N GLN A 468 -6.44 -5.63 11.26
CA GLN A 468 -5.54 -6.29 12.19
C GLN A 468 -6.22 -7.50 12.84
N ALA A 469 -7.43 -7.34 13.37
CA ALA A 469 -8.23 -8.42 13.97
C ALA A 469 -8.39 -9.62 13.00
N VAL A 470 -8.76 -9.37 11.74
CA VAL A 470 -8.89 -10.42 10.72
C VAL A 470 -7.57 -11.16 10.49
N LEU A 471 -6.48 -10.42 10.36
CA LEU A 471 -5.15 -11.00 10.07
C LEU A 471 -4.52 -11.67 11.29
N HIS A 472 -4.99 -11.36 12.49
CA HIS A 472 -4.59 -11.96 13.77
C HIS A 472 -5.53 -13.05 14.28
N ARG A 473 -6.48 -13.50 13.46
CA ARG A 473 -7.42 -14.58 13.83
C ARG A 473 -8.31 -14.20 15.02
N GLU A 474 -8.67 -12.93 15.14
CA GLU A 474 -9.58 -12.43 16.16
C GLU A 474 -11.05 -12.47 15.68
N PRO A 475 -12.03 -12.62 16.59
CA PRO A 475 -13.44 -12.64 16.22
C PRO A 475 -13.93 -11.27 15.73
N LEU A 476 -14.83 -11.31 14.75
CA LEU A 476 -15.54 -10.14 14.24
C LEU A 476 -17.01 -10.15 14.68
N THR A 477 -17.58 -8.99 14.98
CA THR A 477 -18.99 -8.86 15.39
C THR A 477 -19.88 -8.37 14.26
N LEU A 478 -21.10 -8.89 14.16
CA LEU A 478 -22.05 -8.53 13.11
C LEU A 478 -22.88 -7.26 13.43
N GLU A 479 -23.08 -6.97 14.72
CA GLU A 479 -24.02 -5.95 15.22
C GLU A 479 -23.87 -4.59 14.53
N ARG A 480 -22.63 -4.12 14.37
CA ARG A 480 -22.36 -2.82 13.75
C ARG A 480 -22.71 -2.80 12.26
N ALA A 481 -22.44 -3.89 11.55
CA ALA A 481 -22.76 -4.00 10.13
C ALA A 481 -24.29 -4.03 9.92
N VAL A 482 -25.03 -4.71 10.81
CA VAL A 482 -26.50 -4.73 10.82
C VAL A 482 -27.06 -3.34 11.10
N SER A 483 -26.60 -2.69 12.16
CA SER A 483 -27.08 -1.35 12.52
C SER A 483 -26.82 -0.31 11.43
N ALA A 484 -25.61 -0.34 10.84
CA ALA A 484 -25.27 0.55 9.72
C ALA A 484 -26.12 0.28 8.48
N THR A 485 -26.39 -0.99 8.17
CA THR A 485 -27.24 -1.40 7.04
C THR A 485 -28.69 -0.96 7.25
N ALA A 486 -29.28 -1.23 8.43
CA ALA A 486 -30.63 -0.80 8.78
C ALA A 486 -30.81 0.72 8.64
N LYS A 487 -29.82 1.50 9.11
CA LYS A 487 -29.83 2.96 8.98
C LYS A 487 -29.81 3.42 7.52
N ARG A 488 -28.94 2.85 6.67
CA ARG A 488 -28.86 3.17 5.24
C ARG A 488 -30.14 2.78 4.49
N LEU A 489 -30.70 1.60 4.77
CA LEU A 489 -31.94 1.14 4.17
C LEU A 489 -33.11 2.08 4.51
N ASN A 490 -33.20 2.54 5.76
CA ASN A 490 -34.22 3.51 6.15
C ASN A 490 -34.03 4.88 5.48
N GLU A 491 -32.80 5.37 5.35
CA GLU A 491 -32.52 6.62 4.60
C GLU A 491 -32.95 6.48 3.13
N LEU A 492 -32.61 5.36 2.49
CA LEU A 492 -32.93 5.11 1.08
C LEU A 492 -34.40 4.83 0.83
N ALA A 493 -35.08 4.14 1.75
CA ALA A 493 -36.52 3.92 1.70
C ALA A 493 -37.28 5.26 1.72
N ASN A 494 -36.85 6.20 2.57
CA ASN A 494 -37.44 7.55 2.62
C ASN A 494 -37.24 8.34 1.32
N LYS A 495 -36.19 8.04 0.55
CA LYS A 495 -35.90 8.64 -0.76
C LYS A 495 -36.45 7.84 -1.93
N GLU A 496 -37.10 6.71 -1.68
CA GLU A 496 -37.64 5.78 -2.69
C GLU A 496 -36.56 5.19 -3.63
N SER A 497 -35.32 5.13 -3.18
CA SER A 497 -34.17 4.64 -3.96
C SER A 497 -34.02 3.11 -3.88
N TYR A 498 -35.03 2.35 -4.31
CA TYR A 498 -35.05 0.88 -4.21
C TYR A 498 -33.84 0.19 -4.86
N TRP A 499 -33.34 0.74 -5.97
CA TRP A 499 -32.14 0.21 -6.62
C TRP A 499 -30.90 0.31 -5.71
N GLU A 500 -30.72 1.43 -5.03
CA GLU A 500 -29.62 1.63 -4.07
C GLU A 500 -29.81 0.74 -2.83
N MET A 501 -31.05 0.53 -2.37
CA MET A 501 -31.34 -0.43 -1.29
C MET A 501 -30.92 -1.85 -1.64
N LYS A 502 -31.22 -2.30 -2.86
CA LYS A 502 -30.76 -3.60 -3.36
C LYS A 502 -29.23 -3.70 -3.35
N GLN A 503 -28.51 -2.64 -3.72
CA GLN A 503 -27.04 -2.61 -3.63
C GLN A 503 -26.52 -2.70 -2.19
N GLU A 504 -27.18 -2.05 -1.22
CA GLU A 504 -26.84 -2.16 0.21
C GLU A 504 -27.05 -3.59 0.73
N LEU A 505 -28.13 -4.27 0.32
CA LEU A 505 -28.38 -5.66 0.67
C LEU A 505 -27.37 -6.62 0.02
N VAL A 506 -26.98 -6.38 -1.25
CA VAL A 506 -25.90 -7.13 -1.90
C VAL A 506 -24.60 -7.02 -1.10
N PHE A 507 -24.25 -5.82 -0.64
CA PHE A 507 -23.10 -5.65 0.25
C PHE A 507 -23.26 -6.43 1.56
N PHE A 508 -24.40 -6.27 2.24
CA PHE A 508 -24.66 -6.91 3.53
C PHE A 508 -24.52 -8.44 3.46
N TYR A 509 -25.17 -9.08 2.49
CA TYR A 509 -25.08 -10.54 2.33
C TYR A 509 -23.70 -11.01 1.85
N SER A 510 -22.96 -10.17 1.12
CA SER A 510 -21.56 -10.44 0.77
C SER A 510 -20.67 -10.42 2.01
N PHE A 511 -20.91 -9.48 2.93
CA PHE A 511 -20.20 -9.40 4.21
C PHE A 511 -20.56 -10.57 5.14
N VAL A 512 -21.83 -10.95 5.23
CA VAL A 512 -22.26 -12.13 6.00
C VAL A 512 -21.61 -13.41 5.48
N PHE A 513 -21.53 -13.59 4.16
CA PHE A 513 -20.79 -14.70 3.57
C PHE A 513 -19.31 -14.68 3.98
N PHE A 514 -18.65 -13.52 3.87
CA PHE A 514 -17.26 -13.38 4.30
C PHE A 514 -17.08 -13.75 5.78
N LEU A 515 -17.94 -13.22 6.66
CA LEU A 515 -17.90 -13.45 8.11
C LEU A 515 -18.09 -14.93 8.46
N ASN A 516 -19.08 -15.60 7.88
CA ASN A 516 -19.31 -17.01 8.13
C ASN A 516 -18.15 -17.89 7.67
N ARG A 517 -17.59 -17.61 6.49
CA ARG A 517 -16.41 -18.35 6.01
C ARG A 517 -15.16 -18.06 6.82
N TYR A 518 -15.02 -16.85 7.33
CA TYR A 518 -13.96 -16.49 8.27
C TYR A 518 -14.12 -17.27 9.59
N ASN A 519 -15.33 -17.31 10.17
CA ASN A 519 -15.60 -18.08 11.38
C ASN A 519 -15.34 -19.58 11.16
N GLU A 520 -15.79 -20.15 10.05
CA GLU A 520 -15.64 -21.57 9.71
C GLU A 520 -14.18 -21.96 9.44
N LYS A 521 -13.51 -21.27 8.52
CA LYS A 521 -12.19 -21.68 8.03
C LYS A 521 -11.02 -21.21 8.88
N ILE A 522 -11.15 -20.03 9.50
CA ILE A 522 -10.05 -19.38 10.23
C ILE A 522 -10.26 -19.53 11.73
N LEU A 523 -11.44 -19.21 12.26
CA LEU A 523 -11.70 -19.35 13.70
C LEU A 523 -12.05 -20.79 14.12
N ALA A 524 -12.33 -21.68 13.16
CA ALA A 524 -12.83 -23.04 13.40
C ALA A 524 -14.10 -23.07 14.28
N LYS A 525 -14.97 -22.06 14.09
CA LYS A 525 -16.29 -21.95 14.72
C LYS A 525 -17.38 -22.37 13.72
N GLY A 526 -18.56 -22.68 14.24
CA GLY A 526 -19.73 -22.95 13.41
C GLY A 526 -20.19 -21.70 12.62
N LYS A 527 -21.21 -21.89 11.78
CA LYS A 527 -21.94 -20.75 11.21
C LYS A 527 -22.75 -20.10 12.33
N ASP A 528 -22.49 -18.82 12.55
CA ASP A 528 -23.19 -18.04 13.58
C ASP A 528 -24.34 -17.19 12.99
N VAL A 529 -24.37 -16.99 11.67
CA VAL A 529 -25.27 -16.02 11.00
C VAL A 529 -25.96 -16.64 9.78
N LYS A 530 -27.25 -16.34 9.59
CA LYS A 530 -28.02 -16.80 8.42
C LYS A 530 -27.52 -16.19 7.11
N GLU A 531 -27.21 -17.05 6.15
CA GLU A 531 -26.83 -16.68 4.79
C GLU A 531 -28.06 -16.60 3.87
N LEU A 532 -27.85 -16.10 2.66
CA LEU A 532 -28.88 -16.05 1.63
C LEU A 532 -29.45 -17.43 1.25
N ALA A 533 -28.66 -18.51 1.41
CA ALA A 533 -29.15 -19.87 1.21
C ALA A 533 -30.27 -20.25 2.20
N ASP A 534 -30.14 -19.82 3.45
CA ASP A 534 -31.13 -20.09 4.51
C ASP A 534 -32.44 -19.37 4.21
N TRP A 535 -32.35 -18.17 3.64
CA TRP A 535 -33.52 -17.39 3.22
C TRP A 535 -34.27 -18.00 2.04
N LYS A 536 -33.61 -18.75 1.15
CA LYS A 536 -34.30 -19.45 0.03
C LYS A 536 -35.27 -20.51 0.53
N ALA A 537 -34.85 -21.32 1.50
CA ALA A 537 -35.74 -22.30 2.13
C ALA A 537 -36.96 -21.63 2.79
N MET A 538 -36.75 -20.45 3.41
CA MET A 538 -37.84 -19.67 3.99
C MET A 538 -38.80 -19.10 2.93
N ILE A 539 -38.28 -18.63 1.79
CA ILE A 539 -39.11 -18.17 0.65
C ILE A 539 -39.96 -19.32 0.11
N GLU A 540 -39.42 -20.54 0.02
CA GLU A 540 -40.15 -21.72 -0.43
C GLU A 540 -41.29 -22.09 0.55
N LYS A 541 -41.00 -22.16 1.86
CA LYS A 541 -42.04 -22.34 2.91
C LYS A 541 -43.13 -21.28 2.81
N TYR A 542 -42.73 -20.03 2.60
CA TYR A 542 -43.66 -18.90 2.46
C TYR A 542 -44.59 -19.04 1.25
N HIS A 543 -44.07 -19.44 0.09
CA HIS A 543 -44.87 -19.67 -1.10
C HIS A 543 -45.81 -20.89 -0.96
N ALA A 544 -45.40 -21.90 -0.20
CA ALA A 544 -46.23 -23.05 0.13
C ALA A 544 -47.34 -22.73 1.15
N GLY A 545 -47.24 -21.59 1.86
CA GLY A 545 -48.17 -21.23 2.93
C GLY A 545 -47.99 -22.07 4.21
N SER A 546 -46.83 -22.70 4.37
CA SER A 546 -46.50 -23.63 5.46
C SER A 546 -45.54 -22.99 6.49
N VAL A 547 -45.65 -21.68 6.68
CA VAL A 547 -44.87 -20.96 7.71
C VAL A 547 -45.61 -21.12 9.02
N GLU A 548 -44.94 -21.64 10.04
CA GLU A 548 -45.52 -21.82 11.38
C GLU A 548 -44.98 -20.78 12.36
N LEU A 549 -45.64 -20.63 13.50
CA LEU A 549 -45.23 -19.69 14.55
C LEU A 549 -43.80 -19.97 15.05
N GLU A 550 -43.40 -21.24 15.16
CA GLU A 550 -42.04 -21.61 15.58
C GLU A 550 -40.94 -21.08 14.64
N ASP A 551 -41.26 -20.90 13.35
CA ASP A 551 -40.32 -20.31 12.38
C ASP A 551 -40.12 -18.80 12.62
N LEU A 552 -41.01 -18.14 13.37
CA LEU A 552 -41.11 -16.68 13.52
C LEU A 552 -40.65 -16.15 14.90
N GLN A 553 -40.11 -17.01 15.76
CA GLN A 553 -39.66 -16.64 17.11
C GLN A 553 -38.42 -15.72 17.14
N ASN A 554 -37.69 -15.60 16.02
CA ASN A 554 -36.53 -14.72 15.90
C ASN A 554 -36.92 -13.44 15.13
N ALA A 555 -36.45 -12.28 15.62
CA ALA A 555 -36.65 -10.98 14.98
C ALA A 555 -36.24 -10.94 13.49
N GLU A 556 -35.18 -11.65 13.10
CA GLU A 556 -34.76 -11.74 11.69
C GLU A 556 -35.79 -12.49 10.83
N THR A 557 -36.28 -13.66 11.27
CA THR A 557 -37.24 -14.43 10.47
C THR A 557 -38.60 -13.77 10.43
N LEU A 558 -39.06 -13.25 11.56
CA LEU A 558 -40.28 -12.45 11.63
C LEU A 558 -40.20 -11.24 10.70
N GLY A 559 -39.08 -10.51 10.73
CA GLY A 559 -38.83 -9.38 9.84
C GLY A 559 -38.90 -9.80 8.38
N PHE A 560 -38.12 -10.81 7.99
CA PHE A 560 -38.04 -11.30 6.61
C PHE A 560 -39.40 -11.74 6.05
N VAL A 561 -40.13 -12.59 6.78
CA VAL A 561 -41.45 -13.08 6.35
C VAL A 561 -42.46 -11.94 6.29
N SER A 562 -42.43 -11.00 7.23
CA SER A 562 -43.26 -9.79 7.19
C SER A 562 -42.97 -8.95 5.94
N GLY A 563 -41.70 -8.89 5.51
CA GLY A 563 -41.29 -8.23 4.28
C GLY A 563 -41.87 -8.89 3.02
N LEU A 564 -41.78 -10.22 2.92
CA LEU A 564 -42.40 -10.98 1.82
C LEU A 564 -43.92 -10.74 1.78
N LEU A 565 -44.57 -10.85 2.95
CA LEU A 565 -46.01 -10.64 3.15
C LEU A 565 -46.46 -9.26 2.69
N LEU A 566 -45.80 -8.20 3.15
CA LEU A 566 -46.16 -6.84 2.77
C LEU A 566 -45.83 -6.55 1.30
N LYS A 567 -44.81 -7.16 0.70
CA LYS A 567 -44.55 -6.98 -0.72
C LYS A 567 -45.62 -7.66 -1.58
N GLN A 568 -46.03 -8.88 -1.23
CA GLN A 568 -47.14 -9.58 -1.89
C GLN A 568 -48.40 -8.72 -1.84
N PHE A 569 -48.77 -8.22 -0.65
CA PHE A 569 -49.92 -7.35 -0.48
C PHE A 569 -49.77 -6.04 -1.27
N SER A 570 -48.61 -5.39 -1.19
CA SER A 570 -48.34 -4.13 -1.89
C SER A 570 -48.48 -4.27 -3.41
N ASN A 571 -48.05 -5.40 -3.99
CA ASN A 571 -48.20 -5.65 -5.41
C ASN A 571 -49.68 -5.74 -5.83
N SER A 572 -50.52 -6.45 -5.06
CA SER A 572 -51.98 -6.53 -5.32
C SER A 572 -52.67 -5.18 -5.08
N TYR A 573 -52.31 -4.47 -4.01
CA TYR A 573 -52.80 -3.13 -3.69
C TYR A 573 -52.47 -2.12 -4.80
N TYR A 574 -51.24 -2.15 -5.32
CA TYR A 574 -50.80 -1.31 -6.42
C TYR A 574 -51.58 -1.60 -7.71
N LYS A 575 -51.79 -2.87 -8.07
CA LYS A 575 -52.61 -3.25 -9.23
C LYS A 575 -54.00 -2.62 -9.18
N LYS A 576 -54.60 -2.52 -8.00
CA LYS A 576 -55.94 -1.96 -7.82
C LYS A 576 -55.96 -0.43 -7.76
N THR A 577 -54.93 0.19 -7.18
CA THR A 577 -55.00 1.60 -6.73
C THR A 577 -53.93 2.52 -7.28
N GLY A 578 -52.95 1.98 -7.99
CA GLY A 578 -51.81 2.71 -8.52
C GLY A 578 -50.84 3.27 -7.46
N LYS A 579 -51.03 2.93 -6.18
CA LYS A 579 -50.21 3.41 -5.06
C LYS A 579 -49.50 2.25 -4.36
N ASP A 580 -48.24 2.43 -3.96
CA ASP A 580 -47.53 1.43 -3.15
C ASP A 580 -48.08 1.45 -1.71
N TYR A 581 -48.37 0.28 -1.16
CA TYR A 581 -49.04 0.16 0.14
C TYR A 581 -48.16 0.67 1.29
N VAL A 582 -46.89 0.26 1.33
CA VAL A 582 -45.95 0.64 2.38
C VAL A 582 -45.76 2.15 2.38
N LYS A 583 -45.61 2.76 1.20
CA LYS A 583 -45.51 4.22 1.05
C LYS A 583 -46.80 4.94 1.45
N HIS A 584 -47.96 4.45 0.99
CA HIS A 584 -49.22 5.18 1.12
C HIS A 584 -49.83 5.08 2.51
N ARG A 585 -49.64 3.96 3.21
CA ARG A 585 -50.36 3.63 4.45
C ARG A 585 -49.47 3.36 5.65
N VAL A 586 -48.24 2.90 5.43
CA VAL A 586 -47.34 2.50 6.52
C VAL A 586 -46.35 3.61 6.87
N MET A 587 -45.69 4.20 5.87
CA MET A 587 -44.77 5.32 6.05
C MET A 587 -45.56 6.63 6.18
N LYS A 588 -45.41 7.34 7.31
CA LYS A 588 -45.91 8.71 7.46
C LYS A 588 -44.82 9.69 7.00
N PHE A 589 -45.21 10.84 6.45
CA PHE A 589 -44.28 11.85 5.94
C PHE A 589 -43.26 12.24 7.03
N GLY A 590 -41.96 12.03 6.78
CA GLY A 590 -40.87 12.36 7.71
C GLY A 590 -40.61 11.37 8.87
N SER A 591 -41.39 10.29 9.02
CA SER A 591 -41.17 9.29 10.08
C SER A 591 -40.19 8.19 9.65
N LYS A 592 -39.27 7.78 10.54
CA LYS A 592 -38.44 6.57 10.35
C LYS A 592 -39.33 5.33 10.46
N LEU A 593 -39.30 4.45 9.46
CA LEU A 593 -39.99 3.16 9.53
C LEU A 593 -39.44 2.31 10.68
N THR A 594 -40.33 1.80 11.54
CA THR A 594 -39.97 0.94 12.67
C THR A 594 -40.71 -0.40 12.60
N PRO A 595 -40.25 -1.43 13.34
CA PRO A 595 -40.97 -2.70 13.44
C PRO A 595 -42.41 -2.54 13.92
N GLU A 596 -42.66 -1.65 14.88
CA GLU A 596 -44.00 -1.34 15.38
C GLU A 596 -44.91 -0.73 14.29
N MET A 597 -44.37 0.13 13.43
CA MET A 597 -45.15 0.68 12.31
C MET A 597 -45.50 -0.41 11.28
N ILE A 598 -44.55 -1.30 10.97
CA ILE A 598 -44.77 -2.45 10.09
C ILE A 598 -45.89 -3.34 10.64
N TRP A 599 -45.92 -3.55 11.95
CA TRP A 599 -46.97 -4.32 12.60
C TRP A 599 -48.32 -3.59 12.60
N LYS A 600 -48.41 -2.46 13.31
CA LYS A 600 -49.68 -1.79 13.63
C LYS A 600 -50.31 -1.10 12.43
N TYR A 601 -49.50 -0.53 11.54
CA TYR A 601 -49.98 0.19 10.36
C TYR A 601 -49.85 -0.63 9.06
N GLY A 602 -48.97 -1.63 9.03
CA GLY A 602 -48.75 -2.49 7.87
C GLY A 602 -49.58 -3.78 7.93
N THR A 603 -49.08 -4.79 8.64
CA THR A 603 -49.62 -6.16 8.61
C THR A 603 -51.02 -6.23 9.21
N LEU A 604 -51.28 -5.56 10.34
CA LEU A 604 -52.59 -5.57 11.01
C LEU A 604 -53.72 -4.98 10.15
N ARG A 605 -53.40 -4.05 9.25
CA ARG A 605 -54.39 -3.38 8.39
C ARG A 605 -54.66 -4.13 7.08
N CYS A 606 -53.89 -5.17 6.76
CA CYS A 606 -53.99 -5.89 5.50
C CYS A 606 -55.36 -6.57 5.33
N GLU A 607 -55.88 -7.20 6.38
CA GLU A 607 -57.15 -7.94 6.31
C GLU A 607 -58.36 -7.02 6.15
N GLU A 608 -58.41 -5.93 6.92
CA GLU A 608 -59.44 -4.89 6.76
C GLU A 608 -59.45 -4.33 5.32
N LEU A 609 -58.27 -4.03 4.76
CA LEU A 609 -58.16 -3.45 3.42
C LEU A 609 -58.42 -4.46 2.30
N ALA A 610 -58.07 -5.74 2.49
CA ALA A 610 -58.39 -6.82 1.57
C ALA A 610 -59.90 -7.12 1.50
N GLN A 611 -60.63 -6.88 2.59
CA GLN A 611 -62.09 -6.99 2.58
C GLN A 611 -62.75 -5.76 1.95
N GLN A 612 -62.21 -4.56 2.22
CA GLN A 612 -62.74 -3.32 1.65
C GLN A 612 -62.54 -3.26 0.14
N TRP A 613 -61.37 -3.65 -0.35
CA TRP A 613 -61.00 -3.63 -1.75
C TRP A 613 -60.80 -5.07 -2.19
N ASP A 614 -61.54 -5.55 -3.19
CA ASP A 614 -61.38 -6.89 -3.75
C ASP A 614 -59.98 -7.04 -4.40
N LEU A 615 -59.00 -7.34 -3.56
CA LEU A 615 -57.60 -7.50 -3.90
C LEU A 615 -57.40 -9.00 -4.15
N ASN A 616 -57.22 -9.38 -5.42
CA ASN A 616 -56.92 -10.75 -5.83
C ASN A 616 -55.54 -11.21 -5.32
N ILE A 617 -55.43 -11.48 -4.02
CA ILE A 617 -54.22 -11.88 -3.31
C ILE A 617 -54.16 -13.42 -3.31
N SER A 618 -52.97 -13.99 -3.53
CA SER A 618 -52.85 -15.45 -3.60
C SER A 618 -53.12 -16.16 -2.26
N LYS A 619 -53.65 -17.39 -2.35
CA LYS A 619 -54.20 -18.18 -1.23
C LYS A 619 -53.27 -18.35 -0.04
N ASN A 620 -51.95 -18.40 -0.27
CA ASN A 620 -50.94 -18.54 0.80
C ASN A 620 -50.92 -17.34 1.77
N PHE A 621 -51.42 -16.17 1.35
CA PHE A 621 -51.33 -14.93 2.12
C PHE A 621 -52.01 -15.00 3.49
N HIS A 622 -53.26 -15.45 3.54
CA HIS A 622 -54.07 -15.43 4.76
C HIS A 622 -53.51 -16.36 5.84
N ALA A 623 -53.05 -17.56 5.44
CA ALA A 623 -52.42 -18.51 6.35
C ALA A 623 -51.16 -17.91 6.99
N VAL A 624 -50.29 -17.28 6.19
CA VAL A 624 -49.06 -16.67 6.70
C VAL A 624 -49.34 -15.40 7.49
N LEU A 625 -50.34 -14.59 7.11
CA LEU A 625 -50.72 -13.38 7.85
C LEU A 625 -51.09 -13.70 9.30
N ALA A 626 -51.88 -14.74 9.54
CA ALA A 626 -52.25 -15.16 10.88
C ALA A 626 -51.02 -15.47 11.75
N GLN A 627 -50.07 -16.23 11.19
CA GLN A 627 -48.84 -16.63 11.89
C GLN A 627 -47.92 -15.43 12.15
N VAL A 628 -47.79 -14.51 11.19
CA VAL A 628 -47.03 -13.27 11.35
C VAL A 628 -47.62 -12.37 12.44
N LEU A 629 -48.95 -12.25 12.51
CA LEU A 629 -49.61 -11.47 13.56
C LEU A 629 -49.37 -12.06 14.96
N LEU A 630 -49.42 -13.39 15.09
CA LEU A 630 -49.07 -14.08 16.33
C LEU A 630 -47.59 -13.85 16.70
N GLY A 631 -46.68 -13.98 15.71
CA GLY A 631 -45.26 -13.74 15.92
C GLY A 631 -44.94 -12.30 16.38
N PHE A 632 -45.66 -11.29 15.88
CA PHE A 632 -45.51 -9.91 16.38
C PHE A 632 -45.94 -9.77 17.85
N ILE A 633 -46.99 -10.48 18.27
CA ILE A 633 -47.45 -10.46 19.67
C ILE A 633 -46.40 -11.09 20.59
N GLU A 634 -45.79 -12.22 20.19
CA GLU A 634 -44.70 -12.85 20.95
C GLU A 634 -43.46 -11.95 20.99
N ALA A 635 -43.05 -11.39 19.85
CA ALA A 635 -41.90 -10.51 19.76
C ALA A 635 -42.05 -9.21 20.57
N ASP A 636 -43.27 -8.68 20.71
CA ASP A 636 -43.56 -7.53 21.58
C ASP A 636 -43.46 -7.89 23.06
N LYS A 637 -44.01 -9.04 23.47
CA LYS A 637 -43.91 -9.56 24.85
C LYS A 637 -42.45 -9.77 25.28
N GLU A 638 -41.62 -10.29 24.37
CA GLU A 638 -40.19 -10.51 24.61
C GLU A 638 -39.32 -9.28 24.36
N ASN A 639 -39.92 -8.14 23.99
CA ASN A 639 -39.21 -6.90 23.69
C ASN A 639 -38.17 -7.02 22.55
N LEU A 640 -38.37 -7.99 21.64
CA LEU A 640 -37.50 -8.24 20.48
C LEU A 640 -37.61 -7.13 19.44
N LEU A 641 -38.79 -6.52 19.30
CA LEU A 641 -39.05 -5.43 18.36
C LEU A 641 -38.25 -4.16 18.67
N ILE A 642 -37.84 -3.97 19.93
CA ILE A 642 -37.00 -2.85 20.38
C ILE A 642 -35.54 -3.27 20.45
N SER A 643 -35.25 -4.39 21.12
CA SER A 643 -33.87 -4.86 21.36
C SER A 643 -33.14 -5.29 20.08
N GLN A 644 -33.85 -5.90 19.13
CA GLN A 644 -33.31 -6.40 17.86
C GLN A 644 -33.86 -5.65 16.64
N LYS A 645 -34.26 -4.39 16.83
CA LYS A 645 -34.91 -3.58 15.79
C LYS A 645 -34.10 -3.52 14.47
N ASP A 646 -32.78 -3.42 14.54
CA ASP A 646 -31.93 -3.24 13.36
C ASP A 646 -31.82 -4.54 12.55
N ALA A 647 -31.77 -5.69 13.25
CA ALA A 647 -31.80 -7.02 12.64
C ALA A 647 -33.15 -7.26 11.96
N PHE A 648 -34.25 -6.98 12.67
CA PHE A 648 -35.61 -7.02 12.12
C PHE A 648 -35.73 -6.16 10.86
N MET A 649 -35.31 -4.89 10.91
CA MET A 649 -35.47 -3.95 9.78
C MET A 649 -34.63 -4.35 8.58
N THR A 650 -33.41 -4.85 8.80
CA THR A 650 -32.55 -5.35 7.71
C THR A 650 -33.17 -6.58 7.05
N ALA A 651 -33.69 -7.52 7.85
CA ALA A 651 -34.35 -8.72 7.35
C ALA A 651 -35.68 -8.39 6.64
N PHE A 652 -36.48 -7.45 7.17
CA PHE A 652 -37.69 -6.96 6.55
C PHE A 652 -37.47 -6.45 5.13
N TRP A 653 -36.50 -5.54 4.95
CA TRP A 653 -36.18 -5.04 3.62
C TRP A 653 -35.60 -6.11 2.70
N SER A 654 -34.86 -7.08 3.26
CA SER A 654 -34.36 -8.24 2.53
C SER A 654 -35.51 -9.09 1.97
N GLY A 655 -36.53 -9.38 2.77
CA GLY A 655 -37.74 -10.07 2.32
C GLY A 655 -38.52 -9.23 1.30
N TYR A 656 -38.78 -7.96 1.62
CA TYR A 656 -39.57 -7.06 0.77
C TYR A 656 -38.98 -6.89 -0.64
N LEU A 657 -37.65 -6.84 -0.76
CA LEU A 657 -36.95 -6.66 -2.03
C LEU A 657 -36.54 -7.96 -2.74
N SER A 658 -36.72 -9.12 -2.11
CA SER A 658 -36.45 -10.44 -2.71
C SER A 658 -37.70 -11.20 -3.14
N TYR A 659 -38.90 -10.76 -2.72
CA TYR A 659 -40.17 -11.40 -3.11
C TYR A 659 -40.36 -11.42 -4.64
N LYS A 660 -40.72 -12.59 -5.17
CA LYS A 660 -41.08 -12.80 -6.57
C LYS A 660 -42.49 -13.39 -6.64
N SER A 661 -43.34 -12.83 -7.50
CA SER A 661 -44.69 -13.37 -7.70
C SER A 661 -44.61 -14.72 -8.42
N ASN A 662 -45.21 -15.77 -7.84
CA ASN A 662 -45.31 -17.08 -8.49
C ASN A 662 -46.24 -16.99 -9.71
N LYS A 663 -45.68 -16.88 -10.92
CA LYS A 663 -46.44 -16.85 -12.20
C LYS A 663 -47.12 -18.18 -12.55
N LYS A 664 -46.99 -19.24 -11.75
CA LYS A 664 -47.44 -20.60 -12.09
C LYS A 664 -48.89 -20.95 -11.73
N GLN A 665 -49.65 -20.11 -11.02
CA GLN A 665 -51.05 -20.43 -10.65
C GLN A 665 -52.12 -19.73 -11.50
N GLU A 666 -51.78 -18.80 -12.38
CA GLU A 666 -52.76 -18.13 -13.27
C GLU A 666 -53.12 -18.97 -14.52
N GLY A 667 -52.48 -20.13 -14.74
CA GLY A 667 -52.63 -20.92 -15.98
C GLY A 667 -53.60 -22.11 -15.94
N GLU A 668 -54.10 -22.53 -14.77
CA GLU A 668 -54.89 -23.77 -14.66
C GLU A 668 -56.41 -23.56 -14.44
N GLU A 669 -56.88 -22.33 -14.19
CA GLU A 669 -58.33 -22.07 -14.03
C GLU A 669 -59.02 -21.52 -15.30
N ILE A 670 -58.31 -21.30 -16.41
CA ILE A 670 -58.91 -20.78 -17.66
C ILE A 670 -59.33 -21.87 -18.66
N ASN A 671 -58.89 -23.13 -18.48
CA ASN A 671 -59.23 -24.25 -19.38
C ASN A 671 -60.10 -25.34 -18.75
N ALA A 672 -60.95 -24.99 -17.77
CA ALA A 672 -62.00 -25.86 -17.26
C ALA A 672 -63.37 -25.18 -17.39
N GLY A 673 -63.74 -24.83 -18.62
CA GLY A 673 -65.03 -24.21 -18.90
C GLY A 673 -65.13 -23.50 -20.25
N ALA A 674 -64.94 -24.24 -21.34
CA ALA A 674 -65.47 -23.93 -22.66
C ALA A 674 -65.56 -25.21 -23.49
#